data_AF-A0A0Q3NJI9-F1
#
_entry.id   AF-A0A0Q3NJI9-F1
#
_cell.length_a   1.000
_cell.length_b   1.000
_cell.length_c   1.000
_cell.angle_alpha   90.00
_cell.angle_beta   90.00
_cell.angle_gamma   90.00
#
_symmetry.space_group_name_H-M   'P 1'
#
loop_
_entity.id
_entity.type
_entity.pdbx_description
1 polymer ?
#
loop_
_entity_poly.entity_id
_entity_poly.type
_entity_poly.pdbx_seq_one_letter_code
_entity_poly.pdbx_strand_id
1 'polypeptide(L)'
;MKEGERSRMAAPAADAALAGLLLALVTVVGADTDAADVAALVNLYTSWNSPAQLTGWSAGGGDPCGAAWMGVSCSGSAITSINLSGMGLNGTLGYQLSDLVALKTMDLSNNNLHDAIPYQLPPNLTYLSLASNNFSGNLPYSISNMLSLVYLNLSHNSLFQEIGELFGNLNSLSELDVSFNNMSGNLPMSFISLSNLSSLYMQNNQLSGTVNVLSNLSLTTLNIANNNFSGLIPGELSSIPNLTLGGNSFINMPASPPPTLMPPPQSPLDQPEYPQAPISFPDRPQIPNNQGRKKQGLQTGRLIGVVVGSIAAGSCILFVLVFCLHNVHRRKDGGSSESKDHVGSLAVNIDRGSNREILDKSHQDASVATSTLPQPTGKMTPERVYGTNGSPAKKIKVPSAATSYTVASLQVATNSFCQDSLLGEGSLGRVYRADFPNGKVLALKKIDSAALSLYEEDHFLEVVSNISRLRHPNIVSLTGYCVEHGQRLLVYQYIGNGTLHDLLHFSEEASKNLTWNARVRIVLGTARALEYLHEVCLPPVVHRNLKSSNILLDEEYSPHLSDCGLAALSPNPEREVSTEVVGSFGYSAPEFAMSGTYTVKSDVYSFGVVMLELLTGRKPLDRSRERSEQSLVGWATPQLHDIDALAKMVDPAMDGMYPAKSLSRFADIIALCVQPEPEFRPPMSEVVQQLVRLLQRASMLRRQSAEDLGSSYRAPEREGGGAAWDAF
;
A
#
# COMPACT_ATOMS: atom_id res chain seq x y z
N MET A 1 33.42 36.74 -73.09
CA MET A 1 32.34 36.28 -73.99
C MET A 1 31.79 34.98 -73.39
N LYS A 2 30.50 34.91 -73.03
CA LYS A 2 29.73 33.75 -72.50
C LYS A 2 30.24 33.13 -71.17
N GLU A 3 29.47 33.06 -70.08
CA GLU A 3 28.15 32.44 -69.78
C GLU A 3 28.21 30.92 -69.52
N GLY A 4 27.55 30.47 -68.44
CA GLY A 4 27.23 29.06 -68.17
C GLY A 4 27.28 28.65 -66.68
N GLU A 5 26.13 28.31 -66.08
CA GLU A 5 26.01 27.93 -64.66
C GLU A 5 26.19 26.41 -64.36
N ARG A 6 26.23 26.11 -63.04
CA ARG A 6 25.63 24.96 -62.30
C ARG A 6 26.50 23.78 -61.80
N SER A 7 26.60 23.74 -60.46
CA SER A 7 26.18 22.64 -59.56
C SER A 7 27.18 21.64 -58.93
N ARG A 8 27.05 21.52 -57.59
CA ARG A 8 27.27 20.38 -56.65
C ARG A 8 28.62 20.18 -55.92
N MET A 9 28.59 20.53 -54.63
CA MET A 9 29.01 19.77 -53.41
C MET A 9 30.08 18.66 -53.50
N ALA A 10 31.14 18.80 -52.67
CA ALA A 10 31.60 17.80 -51.70
C ALA A 10 32.51 18.47 -50.62
N ALA A 11 32.60 17.89 -49.42
CA ALA A 11 33.30 18.46 -48.25
C ALA A 11 34.77 18.02 -48.11
N PRO A 12 35.48 18.52 -47.09
CA PRO A 12 36.03 17.58 -46.09
C PRO A 12 35.68 17.97 -44.65
N ALA A 13 35.27 16.99 -43.85
CA ALA A 13 35.12 17.11 -42.41
C ALA A 13 36.15 16.19 -41.73
N ALA A 14 37.16 16.78 -41.08
CA ALA A 14 38.21 16.03 -40.37
C ALA A 14 38.56 16.61 -38.98
N ASP A 15 38.29 17.89 -38.71
CA ASP A 15 38.71 18.57 -37.46
C ASP A 15 37.69 18.55 -36.31
N ALA A 16 36.51 17.94 -36.51
CA ALA A 16 35.47 17.88 -35.47
C ALA A 16 35.62 16.71 -34.47
N ALA A 17 36.53 15.76 -34.73
CA ALA A 17 36.61 14.51 -33.96
C ALA A 17 37.36 14.63 -32.62
N LEU A 18 38.23 15.64 -32.45
CA LEU A 18 39.14 15.72 -31.30
C LEU A 18 38.56 16.48 -30.08
N ALA A 19 37.57 17.35 -30.31
CA ALA A 19 36.90 18.09 -29.22
C ALA A 19 35.83 17.25 -28.48
N GLY A 20 35.31 16.19 -29.12
CA GLY A 20 34.26 15.34 -28.55
C GLY A 20 34.73 14.30 -27.51
N LEU A 21 36.04 14.06 -27.39
CA LEU A 21 36.59 12.94 -26.60
C LEU A 21 37.10 13.32 -25.20
N LEU A 22 37.03 14.60 -24.81
CA LEU A 22 37.46 15.09 -23.48
C LEU A 22 36.31 15.49 -22.55
N LEU A 23 35.05 15.23 -22.93
CA LEU A 23 33.85 15.46 -22.12
C LEU A 23 33.11 14.15 -21.74
N ALA A 24 33.75 13.00 -21.98
CA ALA A 24 33.26 11.66 -21.63
C ALA A 24 34.01 11.03 -20.44
N LEU A 25 34.60 11.86 -19.57
CA LEU A 25 35.11 11.49 -18.25
C LEU A 25 34.39 12.28 -17.14
N VAL A 26 33.08 12.47 -17.31
CA VAL A 26 32.20 12.39 -16.13
C VAL A 26 32.31 10.94 -15.68
N THR A 27 32.99 10.70 -14.57
CA THR A 27 32.87 9.42 -13.87
C THR A 27 31.40 9.26 -13.53
N VAL A 28 30.72 8.37 -14.25
CA VAL A 28 29.44 7.83 -13.80
C VAL A 28 29.78 7.04 -12.55
N VAL A 29 29.70 7.72 -11.40
CA VAL A 29 29.59 7.08 -10.11
C VAL A 29 28.24 6.37 -10.17
N GLY A 30 28.24 5.12 -10.62
CA GLY A 30 27.07 4.28 -10.53
C GLY A 30 26.69 4.21 -9.06
N ALA A 31 25.44 4.55 -8.75
CA ALA A 31 24.92 4.30 -7.41
C ALA A 31 25.00 2.78 -7.19
N ASP A 32 25.64 2.38 -6.11
CA ASP A 32 25.77 0.98 -5.74
C ASP A 32 24.39 0.43 -5.36
N THR A 33 23.55 1.24 -4.68
CA THR A 33 22.18 0.89 -4.25
C THR A 33 21.12 0.95 -5.36
N ASP A 34 20.16 0.04 -5.32
CA ASP A 34 18.94 0.08 -6.15
C ASP A 34 18.10 1.36 -5.92
N ALA A 35 17.54 1.93 -7.00
CA ALA A 35 16.81 3.19 -6.94
C ALA A 35 15.48 3.11 -6.14
N ALA A 36 14.83 1.94 -6.09
CA ALA A 36 13.63 1.73 -5.29
C ALA A 36 13.97 1.67 -3.79
N ASP A 37 15.06 0.96 -3.45
CA ASP A 37 15.60 0.92 -2.08
C ASP A 37 15.97 2.34 -1.60
N VAL A 38 16.64 3.14 -2.44
CA VAL A 38 16.93 4.57 -2.16
C VAL A 38 15.64 5.35 -1.89
N ALA A 39 14.62 5.21 -2.75
CA ALA A 39 13.36 5.93 -2.60
C ALA A 39 12.64 5.58 -1.28
N ALA A 40 12.60 4.30 -0.92
CA ALA A 40 12.01 3.83 0.33
C ALA A 40 12.75 4.35 1.58
N LEU A 41 14.09 4.43 1.55
CA LEU A 41 14.85 5.02 2.66
C LEU A 41 14.68 6.55 2.75
N VAL A 42 14.63 7.26 1.63
CA VAL A 42 14.31 8.70 1.62
C VAL A 42 12.90 8.94 2.16
N ASN A 43 11.94 8.07 1.83
CA ASN A 43 10.57 8.09 2.36
C ASN A 43 10.58 8.00 3.89
N LEU A 44 11.23 6.96 4.46
CA LEU A 44 11.41 6.80 5.91
C LEU A 44 12.08 8.02 6.56
N TYR A 45 13.19 8.48 6.00
CA TYR A 45 13.96 9.59 6.55
C TYR A 45 13.15 10.90 6.65
N THR A 46 12.34 11.18 5.63
CA THR A 46 11.45 12.34 5.63
C THR A 46 10.26 12.13 6.59
N SER A 47 9.70 10.93 6.68
CA SER A 47 8.69 10.55 7.68
C SER A 47 9.19 10.61 9.13
N TRP A 48 10.49 10.51 9.38
CA TRP A 48 11.12 10.70 10.69
C TRP A 48 11.58 12.13 10.97
N ASN A 49 11.13 13.11 10.17
CA ASN A 49 11.51 14.52 10.27
C ASN A 49 13.00 14.82 10.02
N SER A 50 13.67 14.00 9.18
CA SER A 50 15.10 14.15 8.80
C SER A 50 16.06 14.26 10.00
N PRO A 51 16.12 13.23 10.87
CA PRO A 51 16.81 13.29 12.15
C PRO A 51 18.34 13.35 11.99
N ALA A 52 18.94 14.41 12.52
CA ALA A 52 20.36 14.71 12.36
C ALA A 52 21.33 13.66 12.95
N GLN A 53 20.87 12.78 13.85
CA GLN A 53 21.71 11.69 14.36
C GLN A 53 21.98 10.58 13.33
N LEU A 54 21.16 10.45 12.27
CA LEU A 54 21.34 9.42 11.25
C LEU A 54 22.41 9.83 10.21
N THR A 55 23.68 9.60 10.54
CA THR A 55 24.79 10.03 9.67
C THR A 55 24.76 9.35 8.30
N GLY A 56 24.98 10.13 7.24
CA GLY A 56 24.97 9.69 5.84
C GLY A 56 23.59 9.79 5.17
N TRP A 57 22.50 9.76 5.94
CA TRP A 57 21.14 9.86 5.41
C TRP A 57 20.86 11.25 4.82
N SER A 58 20.12 11.29 3.72
CA SER A 58 19.87 12.51 2.95
C SER A 58 18.45 12.52 2.35
N ALA A 59 17.70 13.60 2.60
CA ALA A 59 16.39 13.82 1.99
C ALA A 59 16.46 14.15 0.49
N GLY A 60 17.64 14.50 -0.03
CA GLY A 60 17.88 14.74 -1.45
C GLY A 60 18.25 13.47 -2.25
N GLY A 61 18.15 12.29 -1.64
CA GLY A 61 18.70 11.05 -2.16
C GLY A 61 20.19 10.89 -1.87
N GLY A 62 20.75 9.78 -2.35
CA GLY A 62 22.14 9.37 -2.15
C GLY A 62 22.30 7.89 -2.48
N ASP A 63 23.36 7.27 -1.97
CA ASP A 63 23.69 5.86 -2.19
C ASP A 63 23.85 5.15 -0.83
N PRO A 64 22.78 4.58 -0.24
CA PRO A 64 22.82 3.94 1.07
C PRO A 64 23.91 2.89 1.28
N CYS A 65 24.15 2.05 0.27
CA CYS A 65 25.19 1.03 0.25
C CYS A 65 26.58 1.64 0.03
N GLY A 66 26.77 2.42 -1.05
CA GLY A 66 28.07 2.98 -1.41
C GLY A 66 28.59 4.04 -0.43
N ALA A 67 27.69 4.80 0.20
CA ALA A 67 28.01 5.79 1.24
C ALA A 67 27.84 5.26 2.68
N ALA A 68 27.56 3.96 2.85
CA ALA A 68 27.43 3.28 4.14
C ALA A 68 26.55 4.03 5.16
N TRP A 69 25.28 4.27 4.80
CA TRP A 69 24.32 4.98 5.66
C TRP A 69 24.19 4.29 7.02
N MET A 70 24.12 5.08 8.09
CA MET A 70 24.03 4.58 9.47
C MET A 70 22.88 3.57 9.61
N GLY A 71 23.18 2.40 10.19
CA GLY A 71 22.20 1.33 10.42
C GLY A 71 21.78 0.52 9.19
N VAL A 72 22.25 0.88 7.98
CA VAL A 72 21.95 0.16 6.74
C VAL A 72 23.03 -0.88 6.46
N SER A 73 22.65 -2.05 5.94
CA SER A 73 23.60 -3.04 5.41
C SER A 73 23.06 -3.68 4.14
N CYS A 74 23.96 -3.90 3.18
CA CYS A 74 23.62 -4.33 1.83
C CYS A 74 24.33 -5.62 1.42
N SER A 75 23.80 -6.28 0.38
CA SER A 75 24.41 -7.43 -0.29
C SER A 75 24.46 -7.15 -1.79
N GLY A 76 25.57 -6.59 -2.26
CA GLY A 76 25.59 -5.90 -3.55
C GLY A 76 24.68 -4.67 -3.47
N SER A 77 23.87 -4.45 -4.51
CA SER A 77 23.01 -3.27 -4.64
C SER A 77 21.75 -3.25 -3.78
N ALA A 78 21.45 -4.34 -3.08
CA ALA A 78 20.19 -4.52 -2.38
C ALA A 78 20.37 -4.39 -0.86
N ILE A 79 19.49 -3.63 -0.21
CA ILE A 79 19.47 -3.46 1.24
C ILE A 79 18.89 -4.72 1.90
N THR A 80 19.66 -5.32 2.81
CA THR A 80 19.32 -6.58 3.49
C THR A 80 19.04 -6.41 4.98
N SER A 81 19.57 -5.36 5.61
CA SER A 81 19.30 -5.04 7.01
C SER A 81 19.17 -3.53 7.25
N ILE A 82 18.19 -3.16 8.08
CA ILE A 82 18.06 -1.84 8.71
C ILE A 82 18.01 -2.08 10.22
N ASN A 83 18.98 -1.54 10.96
CA ASN A 83 19.00 -1.56 12.42
C ASN A 83 19.27 -0.14 12.95
N LEU A 84 18.20 0.46 13.50
CA LEU A 84 18.18 1.80 14.09
C LEU A 84 17.51 1.77 15.47
N SER A 85 17.70 0.67 16.21
CA SER A 85 17.16 0.55 17.57
C SER A 85 17.78 1.59 18.50
N GLY A 86 16.98 2.18 19.40
CA GLY A 86 17.47 3.10 20.43
C GLY A 86 17.93 4.47 19.92
N MET A 87 17.63 4.84 18.67
CA MET A 87 18.11 6.07 18.03
C MET A 87 17.28 7.32 18.38
N GLY A 88 16.18 7.18 19.12
CA GLY A 88 15.28 8.30 19.46
C GLY A 88 14.50 8.88 18.28
N LEU A 89 14.30 8.10 17.21
CA LEU A 89 13.56 8.51 16.01
C LEU A 89 12.11 8.89 16.36
N ASN A 90 11.52 9.84 15.64
CA ASN A 90 10.18 10.35 15.89
C ASN A 90 9.45 10.63 14.57
N GLY A 91 8.21 10.12 14.45
CA GLY A 91 7.41 10.16 13.22
C GLY A 91 6.82 8.80 12.88
N THR A 92 6.57 8.56 11.58
CA THR A 92 5.86 7.36 11.09
C THR A 92 6.74 6.46 10.23
N LEU A 93 6.23 5.29 9.85
CA LEU A 93 6.92 4.31 9.00
C LEU A 93 6.80 4.58 7.47
N GLY A 94 6.25 5.72 7.07
CA GLY A 94 6.10 6.07 5.66
C GLY A 94 5.11 5.16 4.89
N TYR A 95 5.26 5.08 3.56
CA TYR A 95 4.33 4.35 2.68
C TYR A 95 5.01 3.49 1.59
N GLN A 96 6.34 3.49 1.50
CA GLN A 96 7.11 2.76 0.46
C GLN A 96 7.93 1.57 0.96
N LEU A 97 7.68 1.13 2.20
CA LEU A 97 8.43 0.02 2.81
C LEU A 97 8.34 -1.31 2.03
N SER A 98 7.33 -1.48 1.16
CA SER A 98 7.13 -2.68 0.34
C SER A 98 8.18 -2.83 -0.75
N ASP A 99 8.82 -1.73 -1.13
CA ASP A 99 9.75 -1.64 -2.24
C ASP A 99 11.12 -2.26 -1.84
N LEU A 100 11.38 -2.39 -0.53
CA LEU A 100 12.55 -3.05 0.07
C LEU A 100 12.46 -4.59 -0.01
N VAL A 101 12.32 -5.13 -1.22
CA VAL A 101 12.03 -6.55 -1.49
C VAL A 101 13.11 -7.50 -0.98
N ALA A 102 14.37 -7.04 -0.91
CA ALA A 102 15.50 -7.84 -0.42
C ALA A 102 15.65 -7.86 1.11
N LEU A 103 14.95 -6.99 1.83
CA LEU A 103 15.18 -6.77 3.25
C LEU A 103 14.83 -8.00 4.10
N LYS A 104 15.74 -8.36 5.02
CA LYS A 104 15.63 -9.52 5.93
C LYS A 104 15.48 -9.11 7.38
N THR A 105 16.18 -8.06 7.78
CA THR A 105 16.17 -7.57 9.16
C THR A 105 15.70 -6.13 9.19
N MET A 106 14.67 -5.85 9.97
CA MET A 106 14.25 -4.50 10.32
C MET A 106 14.13 -4.40 11.84
N ASP A 107 15.02 -3.64 12.46
CA ASP A 107 14.94 -3.29 13.87
C ASP A 107 14.84 -1.77 14.03
N LEU A 108 13.66 -1.31 14.46
CA LEU A 108 13.34 0.08 14.76
C LEU A 108 12.87 0.23 16.21
N SER A 109 13.20 -0.74 17.07
CA SER A 109 12.75 -0.78 18.47
C SER A 109 13.33 0.35 19.32
N ASN A 110 12.73 0.63 20.48
CA ASN A 110 13.21 1.63 21.44
C ASN A 110 13.34 3.05 20.82
N ASN A 111 12.32 3.47 20.06
CA ASN A 111 12.24 4.79 19.45
C ASN A 111 10.92 5.48 19.88
N ASN A 112 10.64 6.68 19.35
CA ASN A 112 9.41 7.44 19.57
C ASN A 112 8.50 7.39 18.32
N LEU A 113 8.53 6.30 17.55
CA LEU A 113 7.70 6.17 16.35
C LEU A 113 6.22 5.96 16.75
N HIS A 114 5.30 6.53 15.99
CA HIS A 114 3.88 6.59 16.35
C HIS A 114 2.95 6.35 15.14
N ASP A 115 1.64 6.55 15.36
CA ASP A 115 0.53 6.27 14.46
C ASP A 115 0.38 4.77 14.13
N ALA A 116 -0.35 4.42 13.07
CA ALA A 116 -0.58 3.04 12.67
C ALA A 116 0.64 2.44 11.96
N ILE A 117 0.89 1.15 12.19
CA ILE A 117 1.86 0.39 11.40
C ILE A 117 1.27 0.22 9.98
N PRO A 118 1.91 0.74 8.91
CA PRO A 118 1.35 0.75 7.56
C PRO A 118 1.28 -0.68 6.99
N TYR A 119 0.35 -0.93 6.07
CA TYR A 119 0.27 -2.25 5.44
C TYR A 119 1.38 -2.51 4.42
N GLN A 120 2.09 -1.50 3.94
CA GLN A 120 3.18 -1.65 2.98
C GLN A 120 4.49 -2.12 3.62
N LEU A 121 4.48 -3.03 4.60
CA LEU A 121 5.73 -3.55 5.20
C LEU A 121 6.57 -4.36 4.18
N PRO A 122 7.91 -4.46 4.39
CA PRO A 122 8.80 -5.19 3.48
C PRO A 122 8.41 -6.68 3.42
N PRO A 123 8.20 -7.27 2.23
CA PRO A 123 7.47 -8.55 2.10
C PRO A 123 8.25 -9.79 2.54
N ASN A 124 9.58 -9.73 2.60
CA ASN A 124 10.45 -10.90 2.72
C ASN A 124 11.30 -10.94 4.01
N LEU A 125 10.85 -10.23 5.06
CA LEU A 125 11.51 -10.17 6.36
C LEU A 125 11.62 -11.54 7.03
N THR A 126 12.74 -11.73 7.73
CA THR A 126 13.00 -12.84 8.66
C THR A 126 12.98 -12.37 10.11
N TYR A 127 13.30 -11.10 10.35
CA TYR A 127 13.33 -10.46 11.67
C TYR A 127 12.66 -9.09 11.58
N LEU A 128 11.62 -8.87 12.38
CA LEU A 128 10.96 -7.57 12.55
C LEU A 128 10.83 -7.22 14.03
N SER A 129 11.42 -6.10 14.45
CA SER A 129 11.27 -5.54 15.78
C SER A 129 10.84 -4.08 15.71
N LEU A 130 9.62 -3.81 16.20
CA LEU A 130 9.04 -2.47 16.37
C LEU A 130 8.75 -2.18 17.86
N ALA A 131 9.30 -3.00 18.75
CA ALA A 131 9.05 -2.96 20.19
C ALA A 131 9.44 -1.62 20.84
N SER A 132 8.81 -1.27 21.97
CA SER A 132 9.12 -0.05 22.72
C SER A 132 9.02 1.21 21.85
N ASN A 133 7.84 1.43 21.28
CA ASN A 133 7.48 2.61 20.49
C ASN A 133 6.09 3.10 20.94
N ASN A 134 5.50 4.03 20.19
CA ASN A 134 4.17 4.58 20.44
C ASN A 134 3.19 4.27 19.29
N PHE A 135 3.38 3.12 18.62
CA PHE A 135 2.47 2.67 17.55
C PHE A 135 1.08 2.34 18.09
N SER A 136 0.07 2.54 17.26
CA SER A 136 -1.35 2.32 17.58
C SER A 136 -2.07 1.66 16.39
N GLY A 137 -3.40 1.51 16.47
CA GLY A 137 -4.19 0.84 15.45
C GLY A 137 -4.14 -0.69 15.59
N ASN A 138 -4.57 -1.39 14.53
CA ASN A 138 -4.54 -2.85 14.44
C ASN A 138 -3.26 -3.32 13.72
N LEU A 139 -2.96 -4.62 13.83
CA LEU A 139 -1.89 -5.29 13.10
C LEU A 139 -2.17 -5.27 11.58
N PRO A 140 -1.21 -4.82 10.75
CA PRO A 140 -1.39 -4.78 9.30
C PRO A 140 -1.42 -6.18 8.68
N TYR A 141 -2.32 -6.39 7.70
CA TYR A 141 -2.51 -7.68 7.05
C TYR A 141 -1.26 -8.20 6.32
N SER A 142 -0.32 -7.34 5.96
CA SER A 142 0.92 -7.72 5.26
C SER A 142 1.84 -8.63 6.06
N ILE A 143 1.73 -8.62 7.41
CA ILE A 143 2.44 -9.56 8.26
C ILE A 143 2.09 -11.01 7.86
N SER A 144 0.84 -11.29 7.47
CA SER A 144 0.39 -12.62 7.01
C SER A 144 1.05 -13.11 5.71
N ASN A 145 1.77 -12.23 5.01
CA ASN A 145 2.46 -12.52 3.74
C ASN A 145 3.94 -12.87 3.94
N MET A 146 4.50 -12.58 5.12
CA MET A 146 5.92 -12.72 5.41
C MET A 146 6.27 -14.18 5.75
N LEU A 147 6.13 -15.09 4.77
CA LEU A 147 6.29 -16.53 4.98
C LEU A 147 7.69 -16.95 5.50
N SER A 148 8.68 -16.06 5.42
CA SER A 148 10.04 -16.24 5.95
C SER A 148 10.25 -15.68 7.36
N LEU A 149 9.23 -15.07 7.98
CA LEU A 149 9.36 -14.41 9.28
C LEU A 149 9.61 -15.44 10.39
N VAL A 150 10.71 -15.27 11.12
CA VAL A 150 11.14 -16.14 12.23
C VAL A 150 10.96 -15.43 13.57
N TYR A 151 11.16 -14.12 13.60
CA TYR A 151 11.09 -13.29 14.80
C TYR A 151 10.18 -12.08 14.55
N LEU A 152 9.15 -11.93 15.38
CA LEU A 152 8.26 -10.77 15.37
C LEU A 152 8.09 -10.22 16.79
N ASN A 153 8.57 -8.99 17.02
CA ASN A 153 8.38 -8.29 18.28
C ASN A 153 7.71 -6.92 18.07
N LEU A 154 6.50 -6.78 18.61
CA LEU A 154 5.65 -5.60 18.58
C LEU A 154 5.30 -5.12 20.00
N SER A 155 6.01 -5.59 21.03
CA SER A 155 5.67 -5.32 22.43
C SER A 155 5.89 -3.87 22.83
N HIS A 156 5.31 -3.47 23.97
CA HIS A 156 5.43 -2.11 24.50
C HIS A 156 5.02 -1.04 23.47
N ASN A 157 3.78 -1.12 23.02
CA ASN A 157 3.12 -0.18 22.10
C ASN A 157 1.67 0.07 22.56
N SER A 158 0.88 0.78 21.76
CA SER A 158 -0.57 1.03 21.98
C SER A 158 -1.46 0.34 20.93
N LEU A 159 -1.04 -0.83 20.42
CA LEU A 159 -1.80 -1.61 19.43
C LEU A 159 -3.08 -2.16 20.06
N PHE A 160 -4.17 -2.18 19.31
CA PHE A 160 -5.50 -2.58 19.79
C PHE A 160 -6.29 -3.38 18.74
N GLN A 161 -7.52 -3.77 19.09
CA GLN A 161 -8.37 -4.75 18.37
C GLN A 161 -7.87 -6.21 18.53
N GLU A 162 -8.57 -7.12 17.85
CA GLU A 162 -8.26 -8.54 17.83
C GLU A 162 -7.11 -8.89 16.87
N ILE A 163 -6.34 -9.93 17.23
CA ILE A 163 -5.21 -10.44 16.44
C ILE A 163 -5.67 -10.92 15.05
N GLY A 164 -6.86 -11.52 14.97
CA GLY A 164 -7.41 -12.12 13.74
C GLY A 164 -6.55 -13.27 13.17
N GLU A 165 -7.00 -13.87 12.07
CA GLU A 165 -6.31 -15.00 11.42
C GLU A 165 -5.03 -14.59 10.65
N LEU A 166 -4.24 -13.64 11.18
CA LEU A 166 -3.07 -13.05 10.53
C LEU A 166 -1.86 -13.97 10.51
N PHE A 167 -1.55 -14.64 11.63
CA PHE A 167 -0.33 -15.42 11.74
C PHE A 167 -0.43 -16.83 11.12
N GLY A 168 -1.62 -17.26 10.68
CA GLY A 168 -1.91 -18.63 10.27
C GLY A 168 -1.14 -19.24 9.08
N ASN A 169 -0.34 -18.45 8.37
CA ASN A 169 0.54 -18.93 7.30
C ASN A 169 2.03 -18.83 7.67
N LEU A 170 2.36 -18.31 8.86
CA LEU A 170 3.73 -17.97 9.27
C LEU A 170 4.43 -19.18 9.89
N ASN A 171 4.51 -20.26 9.12
CA ASN A 171 5.04 -21.54 9.58
C ASN A 171 6.52 -21.47 9.99
N SER A 172 7.26 -20.43 9.59
CA SER A 172 8.65 -20.18 10.00
C SER A 172 8.79 -19.44 11.34
N LEU A 173 7.69 -18.92 11.90
CA LEU A 173 7.70 -18.08 13.09
C LEU A 173 8.08 -18.90 14.33
N SER A 174 9.18 -18.52 14.98
CA SER A 174 9.72 -19.18 16.17
C SER A 174 9.46 -18.37 17.44
N GLU A 175 9.51 -17.03 17.34
CA GLU A 175 9.22 -16.12 18.45
C GLU A 175 8.22 -15.04 18.04
N LEU A 176 7.19 -14.89 18.87
CA LEU A 176 6.14 -13.87 18.75
C LEU A 176 5.97 -13.15 20.09
N ASP A 177 6.22 -11.85 20.09
CA ASP A 177 5.94 -10.97 21.23
C ASP A 177 5.00 -9.82 20.82
N VAL A 178 3.81 -9.83 21.42
CA VAL A 178 2.78 -8.78 21.32
C VAL A 178 2.39 -8.25 22.70
N SER A 179 3.22 -8.52 23.73
CA SER A 179 2.96 -8.13 25.11
C SER A 179 2.98 -6.61 25.34
N PHE A 180 2.40 -6.13 26.44
CA PHE A 180 2.30 -4.71 26.77
C PHE A 180 1.70 -3.87 25.62
N ASN A 181 0.48 -4.24 25.25
CA ASN A 181 -0.35 -3.56 24.25
C ASN A 181 -1.80 -3.48 24.79
N ASN A 182 -2.73 -3.08 23.95
CA ASN A 182 -4.16 -2.96 24.26
C ASN A 182 -5.03 -3.88 23.37
N MET A 183 -4.48 -5.03 22.96
CA MET A 183 -5.14 -6.00 22.09
C MET A 183 -6.25 -6.75 22.84
N SER A 184 -7.33 -7.11 22.16
CA SER A 184 -8.52 -7.73 22.75
C SER A 184 -9.02 -8.94 21.95
N GLY A 185 -10.13 -9.55 22.37
CA GLY A 185 -10.72 -10.70 21.68
C GLY A 185 -9.99 -12.04 21.93
N ASN A 186 -10.46 -13.08 21.26
CA ASN A 186 -9.99 -14.45 21.47
C ASN A 186 -8.68 -14.74 20.72
N LEU A 187 -7.94 -15.77 21.16
CA LEU A 187 -6.88 -16.34 20.32
C LEU A 187 -7.49 -17.02 19.07
N PRO A 188 -7.03 -16.67 17.86
CA PRO A 188 -7.61 -17.17 16.62
C PRO A 188 -7.24 -18.65 16.36
N MET A 189 -8.10 -19.35 15.63
CA MET A 189 -7.95 -20.80 15.43
C MET A 189 -6.69 -21.16 14.66
N SER A 190 -6.18 -20.25 13.79
CA SER A 190 -4.94 -20.49 13.06
C SER A 190 -3.69 -20.59 13.93
N PHE A 191 -3.71 -20.25 15.22
CA PHE A 191 -2.55 -20.47 16.10
C PHE A 191 -2.10 -21.94 16.11
N ILE A 192 -3.01 -22.89 15.88
CA ILE A 192 -2.69 -24.33 15.77
C ILE A 192 -1.72 -24.68 14.62
N SER A 193 -1.56 -23.80 13.64
CA SER A 193 -0.67 -24.00 12.48
C SER A 193 0.76 -23.54 12.69
N LEU A 194 1.04 -22.79 13.78
CA LEU A 194 2.35 -22.19 14.10
C LEU A 194 3.35 -23.24 14.64
N SER A 195 3.60 -24.28 13.85
CA SER A 195 4.31 -25.50 14.27
C SER A 195 5.76 -25.31 14.72
N ASN A 196 6.42 -24.23 14.29
CA ASN A 196 7.78 -23.87 14.75
C ASN A 196 7.81 -22.88 15.92
N LEU A 197 6.64 -22.39 16.40
CA LEU A 197 6.59 -21.40 17.48
C LEU A 197 7.06 -22.02 18.80
N SER A 198 8.11 -21.44 19.36
CA SER A 198 8.80 -21.92 20.56
C SER A 198 8.75 -20.92 21.73
N SER A 199 8.54 -19.63 21.43
CA SER A 199 8.43 -18.54 22.40
C SER A 199 7.21 -17.67 22.09
N LEU A 200 6.29 -17.54 23.05
CA LEU A 200 5.09 -16.72 22.90
C LEU A 200 4.89 -15.80 24.11
N TYR A 201 4.85 -14.49 23.85
CA TYR A 201 4.64 -13.43 24.83
C TYR A 201 3.41 -12.57 24.45
N MET A 202 2.42 -12.51 25.34
CA MET A 202 1.17 -11.78 25.16
C MET A 202 0.72 -11.05 26.43
N GLN A 203 1.55 -11.05 27.48
CA GLN A 203 1.19 -10.51 28.78
C GLN A 203 0.83 -9.02 28.76
N ASN A 204 -0.01 -8.57 29.69
CA ASN A 204 -0.48 -7.19 29.78
C ASN A 204 -1.18 -6.73 28.48
N ASN A 205 -2.34 -7.34 28.22
CA ASN A 205 -3.26 -7.00 27.13
C ASN A 205 -4.72 -7.19 27.65
N GLN A 206 -5.71 -7.09 26.76
CA GLN A 206 -7.13 -7.36 27.03
C GLN A 206 -7.64 -8.66 26.36
N LEU A 207 -6.75 -9.58 25.99
CA LEU A 207 -7.09 -10.82 25.28
C LEU A 207 -7.95 -11.73 26.16
N SER A 208 -8.87 -12.49 25.54
CA SER A 208 -9.90 -13.23 26.25
C SER A 208 -10.18 -14.62 25.66
N GLY A 209 -11.21 -15.29 26.18
CA GLY A 209 -11.57 -16.65 25.75
C GLY A 209 -10.64 -17.74 26.31
N THR A 210 -10.62 -18.89 25.62
CA THR A 210 -9.86 -20.08 26.02
C THR A 210 -8.52 -20.19 25.30
N VAL A 211 -7.53 -20.80 25.95
CA VAL A 211 -6.17 -20.98 25.40
C VAL A 211 -5.94 -22.33 24.70
N ASN A 212 -7.02 -23.06 24.40
CA ASN A 212 -6.98 -24.40 23.81
C ASN A 212 -6.21 -24.47 22.48
N VAL A 213 -6.21 -23.39 21.69
CA VAL A 213 -5.49 -23.33 20.40
C VAL A 213 -3.97 -23.48 20.54
N LEU A 214 -3.43 -23.31 21.75
CA LEU A 214 -2.00 -23.44 22.06
C LEU A 214 -1.60 -24.87 22.47
N SER A 215 -2.54 -25.78 22.74
CA SER A 215 -2.24 -27.10 23.34
C SER A 215 -1.33 -27.99 22.50
N ASN A 216 -1.34 -27.79 21.18
CA ASN A 216 -0.60 -28.63 20.23
C ASN A 216 0.73 -28.00 19.79
N LEU A 217 1.11 -26.85 20.35
CA LEU A 217 2.35 -26.13 20.02
C LEU A 217 3.49 -26.59 20.93
N SER A 218 4.69 -26.77 20.35
CA SER A 218 5.89 -27.22 21.08
C SER A 218 6.59 -26.04 21.77
N LEU A 219 5.84 -25.28 22.56
CA LEU A 219 6.31 -24.08 23.24
C LEU A 219 7.31 -24.42 24.35
N THR A 220 8.42 -23.68 24.37
CA THR A 220 9.38 -23.68 25.48
C THR A 220 9.08 -22.55 26.48
N THR A 221 8.52 -21.44 25.98
CA THR A 221 8.13 -20.28 26.77
C THR A 221 6.74 -19.79 26.37
N LEU A 222 5.88 -19.59 27.37
CA LEU A 222 4.54 -19.06 27.22
C LEU A 222 4.22 -18.09 28.35
N ASN A 223 4.10 -16.81 28.05
CA ASN A 223 3.65 -15.79 28.99
C ASN A 223 2.39 -15.10 28.47
N ILE A 224 1.27 -15.36 29.15
CA ILE A 224 -0.05 -14.78 28.82
C ILE A 224 -0.67 -14.07 30.04
N ALA A 225 0.18 -13.70 31.02
CA ALA A 225 -0.26 -13.11 32.27
C ALA A 225 -0.97 -11.76 32.07
N ASN A 226 -1.79 -11.34 33.06
CA ASN A 226 -2.48 -10.05 33.07
C ASN A 226 -3.29 -9.81 31.77
N ASN A 227 -4.29 -10.66 31.58
CA ASN A 227 -5.23 -10.66 30.45
C ASN A 227 -6.63 -11.05 30.98
N ASN A 228 -7.61 -11.26 30.10
CA ASN A 228 -8.96 -11.70 30.44
C ASN A 228 -9.24 -13.14 29.94
N PHE A 229 -8.21 -13.99 29.88
CA PHE A 229 -8.40 -15.41 29.53
C PHE A 229 -9.22 -16.15 30.60
N SER A 230 -9.98 -17.15 30.18
CA SER A 230 -10.94 -17.87 31.02
C SER A 230 -11.13 -19.32 30.57
N GLY A 231 -11.96 -20.07 31.30
CA GLY A 231 -12.19 -21.49 31.07
C GLY A 231 -11.14 -22.37 31.74
N LEU A 232 -10.95 -23.58 31.21
CA LEU A 232 -9.96 -24.54 31.71
C LEU A 232 -8.59 -24.31 31.06
N ILE A 233 -7.52 -24.56 31.82
CA ILE A 233 -6.15 -24.60 31.32
C ILE A 233 -5.90 -26.01 30.74
N PRO A 234 -5.53 -26.16 29.45
CA PRO A 234 -5.17 -27.46 28.88
C PRO A 234 -3.99 -28.09 29.63
N GLY A 235 -4.06 -29.38 29.90
CA GLY A 235 -3.03 -30.10 30.67
C GLY A 235 -1.67 -30.08 29.97
N GLU A 236 -1.67 -30.00 28.65
CA GLU A 236 -0.50 -29.92 27.78
C GLU A 236 0.36 -28.69 28.11
N LEU A 237 -0.26 -27.55 28.44
CA LEU A 237 0.45 -26.31 28.77
C LEU A 237 1.28 -26.45 30.05
N SER A 238 0.90 -27.34 30.99
CA SER A 238 1.65 -27.59 32.23
C SER A 238 3.05 -28.19 31.99
N SER A 239 3.32 -28.70 30.79
CA SER A 239 4.62 -29.23 30.40
C SER A 239 5.60 -28.17 29.88
N ILE A 240 5.13 -26.94 29.64
CA ILE A 240 5.95 -25.82 29.13
C ILE A 240 6.92 -25.35 30.23
N PRO A 241 8.25 -25.34 29.99
CA PRO A 241 9.24 -24.97 31.00
C PRO A 241 9.07 -23.57 31.59
N ASN A 242 8.85 -22.55 30.75
CA ASN A 242 8.69 -21.16 31.17
C ASN A 242 7.24 -20.71 31.00
N LEU A 243 6.35 -21.25 31.85
CA LEU A 243 4.91 -20.98 31.82
C LEU A 243 4.49 -19.87 32.80
N THR A 244 3.82 -18.83 32.32
CA THR A 244 3.29 -17.75 33.16
C THR A 244 1.84 -17.42 32.78
N LEU A 245 0.90 -17.69 33.70
CA LEU A 245 -0.56 -17.62 33.47
C LEU A 245 -1.32 -16.63 34.40
N GLY A 246 -0.64 -16.05 35.40
CA GLY A 246 -1.27 -15.27 36.47
C GLY A 246 -2.02 -14.02 35.99
N GLY A 247 -2.96 -13.51 36.79
CA GLY A 247 -3.74 -12.32 36.41
C GLY A 247 -4.74 -12.59 35.27
N ASN A 248 -5.33 -13.79 35.24
CA ASN A 248 -6.39 -14.22 34.32
C ASN A 248 -7.56 -14.86 35.09
N SER A 249 -8.70 -15.02 34.44
CA SER A 249 -9.97 -15.54 34.99
C SER A 249 -10.16 -17.05 34.76
N PHE A 250 -9.09 -17.84 34.86
CA PHE A 250 -9.16 -19.30 34.68
C PHE A 250 -9.92 -20.01 35.82
N ILE A 251 -10.60 -21.11 35.48
CA ILE A 251 -11.36 -21.92 36.43
C ILE A 251 -10.40 -22.88 37.15
N ASN A 252 -10.00 -22.53 38.38
CA ASN A 252 -9.29 -23.44 39.27
C ASN A 252 -10.24 -24.52 39.81
N MET A 253 -10.29 -25.67 39.15
CA MET A 253 -10.79 -26.90 39.76
C MET A 253 -9.81 -27.37 40.86
N PRO A 254 -10.27 -27.67 42.08
CA PRO A 254 -9.43 -28.37 43.06
C PRO A 254 -8.99 -29.70 42.48
N ALA A 255 -7.70 -30.03 42.63
CA ALA A 255 -7.15 -31.31 42.20
C ALA A 255 -7.92 -32.45 42.88
N SER A 256 -8.76 -33.13 42.10
CA SER A 256 -9.55 -34.26 42.59
C SER A 256 -8.60 -35.44 42.82
N PRO A 257 -8.64 -36.12 43.98
CA PRO A 257 -7.85 -37.32 44.17
C PRO A 257 -8.26 -38.42 43.16
N PRO A 258 -7.36 -39.36 42.83
CA PRO A 258 -7.62 -40.35 41.79
C PRO A 258 -8.87 -41.19 42.10
N PRO A 259 -9.62 -41.63 41.08
CA PRO A 259 -10.93 -42.24 41.27
C PRO A 259 -10.82 -43.56 42.04
N THR A 260 -11.31 -43.56 43.28
CA THR A 260 -11.58 -44.79 44.02
C THR A 260 -12.72 -45.55 43.34
N LEU A 261 -12.43 -46.76 42.88
CA LEU A 261 -13.44 -47.69 42.36
C LEU A 261 -14.52 -47.95 43.41
N MET A 262 -15.73 -47.45 43.18
CA MET A 262 -16.95 -47.90 43.86
C MET A 262 -17.94 -48.48 42.82
N PRO A 263 -18.65 -49.56 43.16
CA PRO A 263 -19.52 -50.27 42.22
C PRO A 263 -20.80 -49.49 41.91
N PRO A 264 -21.45 -49.75 40.75
CA PRO A 264 -22.65 -49.02 40.33
C PRO A 264 -23.87 -49.32 41.21
N PRO A 265 -24.78 -48.34 41.40
CA PRO A 265 -26.02 -48.55 42.14
C PRO A 265 -27.01 -49.42 41.35
N GLN A 266 -27.82 -50.20 42.08
CA GLN A 266 -28.88 -51.03 41.49
C GLN A 266 -30.05 -50.16 41.04
N SER A 267 -30.54 -50.40 39.81
CA SER A 267 -31.79 -49.85 39.28
C SER A 267 -32.97 -50.78 39.61
N PRO A 268 -34.17 -50.26 39.94
CA PRO A 268 -35.32 -51.12 40.24
C PRO A 268 -35.96 -51.77 38.99
N LEU A 269 -36.40 -53.01 39.20
CA LEU A 269 -37.47 -53.73 38.48
C LEU A 269 -38.80 -52.92 38.54
N ASP A 270 -39.84 -53.06 37.70
CA ASP A 270 -40.25 -54.05 36.69
C ASP A 270 -41.15 -53.38 35.63
N GLN A 271 -41.23 -53.93 34.41
CA GLN A 271 -42.53 -54.26 33.76
C GLN A 271 -42.34 -55.16 32.51
N PRO A 272 -43.24 -56.12 32.21
CA PRO A 272 -42.98 -57.19 31.23
C PRO A 272 -43.87 -57.16 29.97
N GLU A 273 -43.37 -57.66 28.83
CA GLU A 273 -44.22 -58.27 27.79
C GLU A 273 -43.49 -59.31 26.90
N TYR A 274 -44.26 -60.03 26.09
CA TYR A 274 -44.04 -61.45 25.69
C TYR A 274 -43.14 -61.69 24.43
N PRO A 275 -42.71 -62.95 24.16
CA PRO A 275 -41.58 -63.28 23.29
C PRO A 275 -41.95 -63.73 21.85
N GLN A 276 -41.01 -63.60 20.91
CA GLN A 276 -40.98 -64.35 19.65
C GLN A 276 -39.55 -64.83 19.26
N ALA A 277 -39.50 -65.81 18.36
CA ALA A 277 -38.40 -66.78 18.19
C ALA A 277 -37.39 -66.41 17.05
N PRO A 278 -36.27 -67.15 16.88
CA PRO A 278 -35.06 -66.65 16.21
C PRO A 278 -34.95 -66.97 14.72
N ILE A 279 -34.18 -66.16 13.98
CA ILE A 279 -33.62 -66.51 12.66
C ILE A 279 -32.13 -66.10 12.60
N SER A 280 -31.32 -66.92 11.92
CA SER A 280 -29.85 -66.96 11.94
C SER A 280 -29.13 -66.06 10.92
N PHE A 281 -27.89 -65.69 11.23
CA PHE A 281 -26.88 -65.16 10.31
C PHE A 281 -26.33 -66.23 9.33
N PRO A 282 -25.57 -65.81 8.31
CA PRO A 282 -24.22 -66.37 8.19
C PRO A 282 -23.08 -65.34 8.02
N ASP A 283 -21.87 -65.79 8.31
CA ASP A 283 -20.67 -64.98 8.62
C ASP A 283 -19.93 -64.31 7.44
N ARG A 284 -19.10 -63.32 7.81
CA ARG A 284 -17.90 -62.90 7.07
C ARG A 284 -16.64 -63.34 7.85
N PRO A 285 -15.67 -64.03 7.23
CA PRO A 285 -14.55 -64.63 7.96
C PRO A 285 -13.46 -63.63 8.38
N GLN A 286 -12.86 -63.90 9.55
CA GLN A 286 -11.58 -63.33 9.99
C GLN A 286 -10.41 -64.22 9.57
N ILE A 287 -9.24 -63.64 9.29
CA ILE A 287 -7.92 -64.30 9.36
C ILE A 287 -6.92 -63.32 10.04
N PRO A 288 -5.97 -63.79 10.87
CA PRO A 288 -5.48 -62.98 11.99
C PRO A 288 -4.05 -62.41 11.85
N ASN A 289 -3.76 -61.54 12.82
CA ASN A 289 -2.46 -60.99 13.20
C ASN A 289 -1.41 -62.08 13.53
N ASN A 290 -0.12 -61.88 13.15
CA ASN A 290 1.00 -62.41 13.96
C ASN A 290 2.34 -61.65 13.78
N GLN A 291 3.25 -61.91 14.73
CA GLN A 291 4.33 -61.01 15.17
C GLN A 291 5.67 -61.15 14.42
N GLY A 292 6.31 -60.01 14.16
CA GLY A 292 7.63 -59.64 14.71
C GLY A 292 8.93 -60.33 14.25
N ARG A 293 9.93 -59.52 13.85
CA ARG A 293 11.35 -59.77 14.17
C ARG A 293 12.25 -58.53 14.02
N LYS A 294 13.11 -58.28 15.03
CA LYS A 294 14.24 -57.33 14.95
C LYS A 294 15.40 -57.94 14.12
N LYS A 295 16.22 -57.11 13.49
CA LYS A 295 17.67 -57.36 13.28
C LYS A 295 18.46 -56.05 13.16
N GLN A 296 19.73 -56.09 13.54
CA GLN A 296 20.64 -54.92 13.64
C GLN A 296 21.56 -54.77 12.41
N GLY A 297 21.98 -53.52 12.21
CA GLY A 297 23.04 -52.92 11.37
C GLY A 297 24.11 -53.73 10.63
N LEU A 298 24.63 -53.07 9.58
CA LEU A 298 26.07 -53.02 9.26
C LEU A 298 26.42 -51.72 8.51
N GLN A 299 27.62 -51.17 8.76
CA GLN A 299 28.20 -50.06 8.00
C GLN A 299 28.94 -50.57 6.74
N THR A 300 28.85 -49.85 5.62
CA THR A 300 29.83 -49.88 4.54
C THR A 300 29.98 -48.47 3.97
N GLY A 301 31.21 -47.96 3.86
CA GLY A 301 31.47 -46.60 3.41
C GLY A 301 32.49 -46.51 2.26
N ARG A 302 32.73 -45.27 1.81
CA ARG A 302 33.79 -44.84 0.87
C ARG A 302 33.76 -45.42 -0.56
N LEU A 303 33.11 -44.71 -1.48
CA LEU A 303 33.64 -44.52 -2.85
C LEU A 303 33.24 -43.21 -3.57
N ILE A 304 32.88 -42.14 -2.85
CA ILE A 304 32.67 -40.81 -3.45
C ILE A 304 33.34 -39.77 -2.54
N GLY A 305 34.66 -39.60 -2.64
CA GLY A 305 35.41 -38.76 -1.70
C GLY A 305 36.79 -38.28 -2.16
N VAL A 306 37.11 -38.36 -3.46
CA VAL A 306 38.42 -37.97 -3.99
C VAL A 306 38.33 -36.88 -5.07
N VAL A 307 37.19 -36.74 -5.77
CA VAL A 307 37.03 -35.72 -6.84
C VAL A 307 36.65 -34.33 -6.29
N VAL A 308 35.85 -34.26 -5.21
CA VAL A 308 35.38 -32.99 -4.63
C VAL A 308 36.46 -32.31 -3.78
N GLY A 309 37.34 -33.07 -3.13
CA GLY A 309 38.41 -32.52 -2.28
C GLY A 309 39.48 -31.74 -3.06
N SER A 310 39.76 -32.13 -4.31
CA SER A 310 40.77 -31.48 -5.16
C SER A 310 40.39 -30.05 -5.57
N ILE A 311 39.10 -29.79 -5.78
CA ILE A 311 38.59 -28.48 -6.20
C ILE A 311 38.60 -27.49 -5.03
N ALA A 312 38.22 -27.94 -3.83
CA ALA A 312 38.22 -27.12 -2.62
C ALA A 312 39.63 -26.72 -2.16
N ALA A 313 40.62 -27.60 -2.29
CA ALA A 313 42.01 -27.26 -1.98
C ALA A 313 42.58 -26.21 -2.96
N GLY A 314 42.28 -26.34 -4.26
CA GLY A 314 42.71 -25.40 -5.28
C GLY A 314 42.14 -23.99 -5.10
N SER A 315 40.85 -23.87 -4.75
CA SER A 315 40.23 -22.56 -4.49
C SER A 315 40.80 -21.87 -3.25
N CYS A 316 41.07 -22.61 -2.16
CA CYS A 316 41.71 -22.04 -0.97
C CYS A 316 43.13 -21.51 -1.26
N ILE A 317 43.94 -22.22 -2.04
CA ILE A 317 45.30 -21.76 -2.40
C ILE A 317 45.22 -20.50 -3.28
N LEU A 318 44.30 -20.45 -4.25
CA LEU A 318 44.08 -19.27 -5.09
C LEU A 318 43.63 -18.06 -4.26
N PHE A 319 42.72 -18.26 -3.30
CA PHE A 319 42.21 -17.20 -2.43
C PHE A 319 43.32 -16.61 -1.53
N VAL A 320 44.20 -17.47 -0.98
CA VAL A 320 45.37 -17.03 -0.19
C VAL A 320 46.36 -16.26 -1.07
N LEU A 321 46.63 -16.71 -2.30
CA LEU A 321 47.52 -15.99 -3.23
C LEU A 321 46.97 -14.60 -3.60
N VAL A 322 45.67 -14.49 -3.89
CA VAL A 322 45.01 -13.19 -4.14
C VAL A 322 45.07 -12.29 -2.90
N PHE A 323 44.79 -12.82 -1.71
CA PHE A 323 44.85 -12.08 -0.45
C PHE A 323 46.27 -11.59 -0.12
N CYS A 324 47.30 -12.42 -0.36
CA CYS A 324 48.70 -12.04 -0.20
C CYS A 324 49.12 -10.94 -1.19
N LEU A 325 48.74 -11.05 -2.47
CA LEU A 325 49.06 -10.03 -3.48
C LEU A 325 48.36 -8.69 -3.20
N HIS A 326 47.10 -8.72 -2.76
CA HIS A 326 46.35 -7.53 -2.37
C HIS A 326 46.97 -6.81 -1.16
N ASN A 327 47.41 -7.56 -0.15
CA ASN A 327 48.08 -7.00 1.03
C ASN A 327 49.51 -6.50 0.77
N VAL A 328 50.19 -7.00 -0.28
CA VAL A 328 51.46 -6.43 -0.75
C VAL A 328 51.23 -5.09 -1.48
N HIS A 329 50.13 -4.93 -2.22
CA HIS A 329 49.77 -3.64 -2.81
C HIS A 329 49.42 -2.58 -1.76
N ARG A 330 48.65 -2.93 -0.72
CA ARG A 330 48.31 -2.02 0.39
C ARG A 330 49.47 -1.57 1.28
N ARG A 331 50.70 -2.08 1.07
CA ARG A 331 51.90 -1.66 1.82
C ARG A 331 52.74 -0.59 1.12
N LYS A 332 52.31 -0.02 -0.01
CA LYS A 332 53.11 0.95 -0.76
C LYS A 332 52.71 2.42 -0.59
N ASP A 333 51.48 2.71 -0.14
CA ASP A 333 51.01 4.08 0.10
C ASP A 333 50.78 4.31 1.61
N GLY A 334 51.71 5.02 2.25
CA GLY A 334 51.68 5.24 3.71
C GLY A 334 52.91 5.96 4.25
N GLY A 335 53.22 7.14 3.70
CA GLY A 335 54.38 7.96 4.11
C GLY A 335 54.02 9.22 4.90
N SER A 336 54.37 9.21 6.19
CA SER A 336 54.80 10.35 7.06
C SER A 336 53.96 11.63 7.24
N SER A 337 53.60 11.89 8.52
CA SER A 337 53.75 13.14 9.33
C SER A 337 52.45 13.45 10.12
N GLU A 338 52.36 13.35 11.46
CA GLU A 338 52.97 14.19 12.53
C GLU A 338 52.73 15.71 12.31
N SER A 339 52.25 16.53 13.28
CA SER A 339 52.03 16.41 14.74
C SER A 339 51.18 17.58 15.31
N LYS A 340 50.49 17.40 16.47
CA LYS A 340 50.21 18.34 17.63
C LYS A 340 49.97 19.88 17.45
N ASP A 341 49.31 20.65 18.34
CA ASP A 341 48.77 20.47 19.71
C ASP A 341 47.71 21.53 20.13
N HIS A 342 46.89 21.18 21.12
CA HIS A 342 46.25 21.94 22.23
C HIS A 342 45.86 23.46 22.22
N VAL A 343 44.57 23.71 22.53
CA VAL A 343 43.97 24.59 23.59
C VAL A 343 44.20 26.12 23.63
N GLY A 344 43.10 26.89 23.78
CA GLY A 344 43.11 28.24 24.39
C GLY A 344 41.82 29.05 24.15
N SER A 345 41.28 29.73 25.17
CA SER A 345 40.01 30.49 25.11
C SER A 345 40.15 31.91 25.69
N LEU A 346 39.14 32.75 25.39
CA LEU A 346 38.70 34.02 26.03
C LEU A 346 39.27 35.40 25.57
N ALA A 347 38.30 36.30 25.31
CA ALA A 347 38.27 37.75 25.64
C ALA A 347 39.10 38.73 24.75
N VAL A 348 38.71 40.00 24.48
CA VAL A 348 37.52 40.82 24.84
C VAL A 348 37.42 42.10 23.96
N ASN A 349 36.21 42.67 23.80
CA ASN A 349 35.80 44.05 23.42
C ASN A 349 36.51 44.87 22.29
N ILE A 350 35.72 45.62 21.50
CA ILE A 350 35.44 47.07 21.72
C ILE A 350 34.30 47.57 20.79
N ASP A 351 33.56 48.56 21.26
CA ASP A 351 32.34 49.16 20.68
C ASP A 351 32.62 50.43 19.82
N ARG A 352 31.55 50.91 19.14
CA ARG A 352 31.21 52.34 18.89
C ARG A 352 31.40 52.90 17.47
N GLY A 353 30.29 53.33 16.86
CA GLY A 353 30.25 54.19 15.66
C GLY A 353 28.82 54.52 15.19
N SER A 354 28.30 55.69 15.59
CA SER A 354 26.94 56.19 15.25
C SER A 354 27.01 57.31 14.21
N ASN A 355 25.95 57.49 13.41
CA ASN A 355 25.62 58.79 12.82
C ASN A 355 24.10 58.99 12.63
N ARG A 356 23.67 60.25 12.57
CA ARG A 356 22.27 60.72 12.72
C ARG A 356 21.72 61.40 11.45
N GLU A 357 20.39 61.55 11.42
CA GLU A 357 19.58 62.25 10.41
C GLU A 357 19.77 63.78 10.40
N ILE A 358 19.50 64.44 9.25
CA ILE A 358 19.10 65.86 9.12
C ILE A 358 17.99 65.99 8.03
N LEU A 359 17.27 67.13 8.08
CA LEU A 359 15.88 67.39 7.67
C LEU A 359 15.74 68.32 6.42
N ASP A 360 14.77 67.99 5.54
CA ASP A 360 13.87 68.84 4.70
C ASP A 360 14.33 70.14 3.99
N LYS A 361 14.03 70.27 2.67
CA LYS A 361 13.16 71.35 2.11
C LYS A 361 12.84 71.28 0.59
N SER A 362 11.72 71.90 0.24
CA SER A 362 11.09 72.01 -1.09
C SER A 362 11.60 73.15 -1.98
N HIS A 363 11.31 73.08 -3.29
CA HIS A 363 11.02 74.26 -4.13
C HIS A 363 10.03 73.92 -5.27
N GLN A 364 9.25 74.92 -5.70
CA GLN A 364 8.17 74.85 -6.71
C GLN A 364 8.63 75.34 -8.09
N ASP A 365 7.90 74.99 -9.16
CA ASP A 365 7.58 75.92 -10.24
C ASP A 365 6.36 75.49 -11.09
N ALA A 366 5.79 76.46 -11.84
CA ALA A 366 4.45 76.39 -12.48
C ALA A 366 4.35 77.41 -13.65
N SER A 367 3.42 77.37 -14.63
CA SER A 367 2.44 76.38 -15.11
C SER A 367 1.80 76.90 -16.42
N VAL A 368 1.36 76.04 -17.35
CA VAL A 368 0.59 76.46 -18.55
C VAL A 368 -0.62 75.53 -18.81
N ALA A 369 -1.78 76.13 -19.11
CA ALA A 369 -3.07 75.46 -19.40
C ALA A 369 -3.25 75.21 -20.93
N THR A 370 -4.30 74.55 -21.46
CA THR A 370 -5.68 75.09 -21.55
C THR A 370 -6.65 74.09 -22.21
N SER A 371 -7.92 74.03 -21.73
CA SER A 371 -9.18 73.59 -22.42
C SER A 371 -9.34 72.12 -22.90
N THR A 372 -10.51 71.43 -22.84
CA THR A 372 -11.91 71.84 -22.50
C THR A 372 -12.74 70.64 -21.96
N LEU A 373 -13.82 70.90 -21.19
CA LEU A 373 -14.91 69.98 -20.78
C LEU A 373 -16.27 70.54 -21.32
N PRO A 374 -17.51 69.98 -21.10
CA PRO A 374 -17.95 69.00 -20.10
C PRO A 374 -19.01 67.90 -20.49
N GLN A 375 -19.16 66.95 -19.54
CA GLN A 375 -20.37 66.26 -19.00
C GLN A 375 -21.80 66.75 -19.39
N PRO A 376 -22.87 65.89 -19.31
CA PRO A 376 -23.56 65.46 -18.04
C PRO A 376 -24.15 64.01 -18.05
N THR A 377 -24.85 63.39 -17.06
CA THR A 377 -24.97 63.33 -15.56
C THR A 377 -25.87 62.11 -15.23
N GLY A 378 -25.99 61.52 -14.02
CA GLY A 378 -25.34 61.69 -12.71
C GLY A 378 -26.15 61.09 -11.52
N LYS A 379 -25.59 61.13 -10.30
CA LYS A 379 -26.22 61.04 -8.94
C LYS A 379 -26.78 59.66 -8.45
N MET A 380 -26.76 59.27 -7.15
CA MET A 380 -26.11 59.81 -5.92
C MET A 380 -26.17 58.80 -4.73
N THR A 381 -25.12 58.74 -3.87
CA THR A 381 -25.10 58.42 -2.39
C THR A 381 -25.57 57.02 -1.91
N PRO A 382 -25.20 56.51 -0.69
CA PRO A 382 -24.62 57.12 0.55
C PRO A 382 -23.10 56.90 0.71
N GLU A 383 -22.32 57.74 1.41
CA GLU A 383 -22.25 58.09 2.85
C GLU A 383 -21.35 57.12 3.67
N ARG A 384 -20.69 57.65 4.71
CA ARG A 384 -19.35 57.26 5.18
C ARG A 384 -19.31 57.22 6.71
N VAL A 385 -18.61 56.26 7.34
CA VAL A 385 -17.94 56.43 8.66
C VAL A 385 -16.98 55.25 8.94
N TYR A 386 -15.82 55.56 9.53
CA TYR A 386 -14.74 54.75 10.15
C TYR A 386 -14.98 53.24 10.40
N GLY A 387 -14.01 52.32 10.28
CA GLY A 387 -12.57 52.43 10.01
C GLY A 387 -11.71 51.82 11.13
N THR A 388 -11.00 50.71 10.88
CA THR A 388 -9.91 50.18 11.74
C THR A 388 -8.98 49.20 11.01
N ASN A 389 -7.69 49.51 11.01
CA ASN A 389 -6.52 48.61 10.99
C ASN A 389 -6.51 47.41 10.01
N GLY A 390 -6.13 47.67 8.76
CA GLY A 390 -5.63 46.62 7.87
C GLY A 390 -4.25 46.12 8.30
N SER A 391 -4.14 44.81 8.57
CA SER A 391 -2.84 44.12 8.61
C SER A 391 -2.41 43.79 7.18
N PRO A 392 -1.11 43.82 6.83
CA PRO A 392 -0.67 43.51 5.47
C PRO A 392 -0.95 42.04 5.15
N ALA A 393 -1.64 41.80 4.03
CA ALA A 393 -1.97 40.46 3.57
C ALA A 393 -0.70 39.60 3.43
N LYS A 394 -0.56 38.59 4.29
CA LYS A 394 0.44 37.53 4.10
C LYS A 394 0.05 36.75 2.86
N LYS A 395 0.74 36.96 1.74
CA LYS A 395 0.62 36.08 0.57
C LYS A 395 0.90 34.65 1.01
N ILE A 396 -0.12 33.79 0.99
CA ILE A 396 0.01 32.39 1.35
C ILE A 396 0.88 31.72 0.29
N LYS A 397 2.14 31.47 0.64
CA LYS A 397 3.08 30.75 -0.22
C LYS A 397 2.84 29.26 0.02
N VAL A 398 2.25 28.57 -0.96
CA VAL A 398 1.93 27.13 -0.86
C VAL A 398 3.19 26.34 -0.47
N PRO A 399 3.14 25.45 0.55
CA PRO A 399 4.31 24.67 0.96
C PRO A 399 4.77 23.70 -0.14
N SER A 400 5.98 23.96 -0.67
CA SER A 400 6.98 23.12 -1.37
C SER A 400 6.67 21.85 -2.19
N ALA A 401 5.46 21.28 -2.21
CA ALA A 401 5.17 19.98 -2.85
C ALA A 401 4.64 20.06 -4.29
N ALA A 402 4.15 21.21 -4.74
CA ALA A 402 3.55 21.42 -6.06
C ALA A 402 4.17 22.63 -6.78
N THR A 403 4.52 22.49 -8.05
CA THR A 403 5.10 23.58 -8.87
C THR A 403 4.03 24.58 -9.32
N SER A 404 4.27 25.87 -9.13
CA SER A 404 3.44 26.92 -9.73
C SER A 404 3.83 27.12 -11.20
N TYR A 405 2.86 27.03 -12.11
CA TYR A 405 3.01 27.27 -13.54
C TYR A 405 2.35 28.60 -13.93
N THR A 406 2.85 29.23 -15.00
CA THR A 406 2.19 30.39 -15.63
C THR A 406 1.15 29.92 -16.65
N VAL A 407 0.05 30.66 -16.82
CA VAL A 407 -1.01 30.30 -17.79
C VAL A 407 -0.46 30.21 -19.21
N ALA A 408 0.50 31.07 -19.57
CA ALA A 408 1.16 31.05 -20.87
C ALA A 408 1.95 29.74 -21.11
N SER A 409 2.65 29.22 -20.09
CA SER A 409 3.36 27.93 -20.21
C SER A 409 2.41 26.76 -20.44
N LEU A 410 1.25 26.79 -19.76
CA LEU A 410 0.21 25.77 -19.89
C LEU A 410 -0.57 25.87 -21.21
N GLN A 411 -0.78 27.09 -21.73
CA GLN A 411 -1.34 27.31 -23.06
C GLN A 411 -0.42 26.75 -24.14
N VAL A 412 0.90 27.00 -24.07
CA VAL A 412 1.85 26.41 -25.04
C VAL A 412 1.80 24.87 -24.99
N ALA A 413 1.82 24.28 -23.79
CA ALA A 413 1.80 22.82 -23.63
C ALA A 413 0.49 22.14 -24.07
N THR A 414 -0.64 22.86 -24.09
CA THR A 414 -1.96 22.33 -24.47
C THR A 414 -2.44 22.84 -25.84
N ASN A 415 -1.53 23.39 -26.65
CA ASN A 415 -1.84 24.03 -27.94
C ASN A 415 -3.03 25.02 -27.85
N SER A 416 -2.98 25.90 -26.86
CA SER A 416 -4.05 26.86 -26.48
C SER A 416 -5.35 26.20 -26.01
N PHE A 417 -5.26 25.10 -25.25
CA PHE A 417 -6.41 24.27 -24.82
C PHE A 417 -7.24 23.75 -26.00
N CYS A 418 -6.59 23.24 -27.05
CA CYS A 418 -7.28 22.77 -28.25
C CYS A 418 -8.16 21.53 -27.97
N GLN A 419 -9.15 21.32 -28.84
CA GLN A 419 -10.08 20.20 -28.72
C GLN A 419 -9.39 18.84 -28.84
N ASP A 420 -8.34 18.74 -29.67
CA ASP A 420 -7.58 17.50 -29.87
C ASP A 420 -6.75 17.10 -28.63
N SER A 421 -6.46 18.07 -27.75
CA SER A 421 -5.84 17.82 -26.44
C SER A 421 -6.86 17.46 -25.35
N LEU A 422 -8.18 17.52 -25.60
CA LEU A 422 -9.19 17.25 -24.58
C LEU A 422 -9.23 15.75 -24.21
N LEU A 423 -8.94 15.44 -22.96
CA LEU A 423 -9.03 14.07 -22.40
C LEU A 423 -10.41 13.79 -21.81
N GLY A 424 -11.12 14.81 -21.33
CA GLY A 424 -12.47 14.64 -20.78
C GLY A 424 -13.05 15.92 -20.16
N GLU A 425 -14.33 15.88 -19.82
CA GLU A 425 -15.08 16.98 -19.20
C GLU A 425 -15.91 16.42 -18.03
N GLY A 426 -15.81 17.06 -16.87
CA GLY A 426 -16.52 16.68 -15.64
C GLY A 426 -17.12 17.90 -14.94
N SER A 427 -17.81 17.68 -13.80
CA SER A 427 -18.54 18.74 -13.07
C SER A 427 -17.66 19.91 -12.61
N LEU A 428 -16.37 19.67 -12.39
CA LEU A 428 -15.40 20.70 -12.01
C LEU A 428 -14.72 21.38 -13.20
N GLY A 429 -14.96 20.94 -14.45
CA GLY A 429 -14.37 21.49 -15.67
C GLY A 429 -13.64 20.46 -16.54
N ARG A 430 -12.79 20.95 -17.45
CA ARG A 430 -12.17 20.17 -18.54
C ARG A 430 -10.75 19.70 -18.23
N VAL A 431 -10.41 18.50 -18.68
CA VAL A 431 -9.08 17.90 -18.56
C VAL A 431 -8.41 17.82 -19.94
N TYR A 432 -7.18 18.29 -20.05
CA TYR A 432 -6.39 18.33 -21.28
C TYR A 432 -5.07 17.57 -21.13
N ARG A 433 -4.59 16.96 -22.21
CA ARG A 433 -3.22 16.47 -22.35
C ARG A 433 -2.29 17.65 -22.61
N ALA A 434 -1.19 17.74 -21.86
CA ALA A 434 -0.21 18.81 -21.95
C ALA A 434 1.18 18.26 -22.28
N ASP A 435 1.68 18.56 -23.47
CA ASP A 435 3.02 18.21 -23.95
C ASP A 435 3.98 19.36 -23.69
N PHE A 436 4.87 19.22 -22.71
CA PHE A 436 5.87 20.24 -22.42
C PHE A 436 7.07 20.13 -23.37
N PRO A 437 7.72 21.26 -23.75
CA PRO A 437 8.87 21.25 -24.67
C PRO A 437 10.09 20.43 -24.22
N ASN A 438 10.13 20.01 -22.95
CA ASN A 438 11.15 19.12 -22.39
C ASN A 438 10.79 17.61 -22.53
N GLY A 439 9.75 17.28 -23.30
CA GLY A 439 9.27 15.90 -23.50
C GLY A 439 8.37 15.36 -22.38
N LYS A 440 8.08 16.16 -21.34
CA LYS A 440 7.21 15.72 -20.23
C LYS A 440 5.74 15.84 -20.62
N VAL A 441 4.99 14.74 -20.50
CA VAL A 441 3.53 14.72 -20.70
C VAL A 441 2.83 14.80 -19.34
N LEU A 442 1.86 15.71 -19.20
CA LEU A 442 1.06 15.89 -17.99
C LEU A 442 -0.45 16.00 -18.33
N ALA A 443 -1.30 15.77 -17.34
CA ALA A 443 -2.74 16.00 -17.43
C ALA A 443 -3.09 17.32 -16.73
N LEU A 444 -3.79 18.22 -17.43
CA LEU A 444 -4.13 19.55 -16.96
C LEU A 444 -5.64 19.65 -16.75
N LYS A 445 -6.10 19.85 -15.52
CA LYS A 445 -7.51 20.12 -15.22
C LYS A 445 -7.73 21.62 -15.08
N LYS A 446 -8.48 22.19 -16.02
CA LYS A 446 -8.94 23.59 -16.00
C LYS A 446 -10.26 23.65 -15.25
N ILE A 447 -10.29 24.34 -14.11
CA ILE A 447 -11.49 24.44 -13.29
C ILE A 447 -12.42 25.52 -13.85
N ASP A 448 -13.71 25.22 -13.99
CA ASP A 448 -14.67 26.15 -14.59
C ASP A 448 -14.93 27.38 -13.69
N SER A 449 -14.74 28.57 -14.26
CA SER A 449 -14.82 29.84 -13.52
C SER A 449 -16.20 30.10 -12.91
N ALA A 450 -17.27 29.47 -13.41
CA ALA A 450 -18.61 29.58 -12.84
C ALA A 450 -18.73 28.86 -11.48
N ALA A 451 -18.17 27.64 -11.36
CA ALA A 451 -18.10 26.91 -10.09
C ALA A 451 -17.27 27.66 -9.03
N LEU A 452 -16.29 28.45 -9.49
CA LEU A 452 -15.37 29.21 -8.64
C LEU A 452 -15.85 30.60 -8.23
N SER A 453 -16.99 31.07 -8.76
CA SER A 453 -17.52 32.42 -8.52
C SER A 453 -17.88 32.73 -7.06
N LEU A 454 -17.91 31.72 -6.19
CA LEU A 454 -18.18 31.81 -4.75
C LEU A 454 -16.92 31.68 -3.87
N TYR A 455 -15.73 31.47 -4.43
CA TYR A 455 -14.52 31.12 -3.69
C TYR A 455 -13.39 32.13 -3.83
N GLU A 456 -12.86 32.59 -2.70
CA GLU A 456 -11.62 33.36 -2.60
C GLU A 456 -10.41 32.54 -3.12
N GLU A 457 -9.37 33.20 -3.64
CA GLU A 457 -8.17 32.52 -4.17
C GLU A 457 -7.45 31.71 -3.10
N ASP A 458 -7.44 32.20 -1.85
CA ASP A 458 -6.81 31.54 -0.71
C ASP A 458 -7.39 30.15 -0.43
N HIS A 459 -8.71 29.97 -0.57
CA HIS A 459 -9.35 28.65 -0.41
C HIS A 459 -8.91 27.67 -1.50
N PHE A 460 -8.75 28.12 -2.75
CA PHE A 460 -8.21 27.24 -3.80
C PHE A 460 -6.75 26.85 -3.51
N LEU A 461 -5.93 27.78 -3.01
CA LEU A 461 -4.55 27.49 -2.60
C LEU A 461 -4.48 26.55 -1.39
N GLU A 462 -5.43 26.63 -0.46
CA GLU A 462 -5.58 25.67 0.63
C GLU A 462 -5.89 24.26 0.11
N VAL A 463 -6.86 24.12 -0.81
CA VAL A 463 -7.16 22.81 -1.42
C VAL A 463 -5.94 22.28 -2.19
N VAL A 464 -5.25 23.11 -2.99
CA VAL A 464 -4.00 22.75 -3.66
C VAL A 464 -2.95 22.25 -2.66
N SER A 465 -2.76 22.97 -1.56
CA SER A 465 -1.85 22.58 -0.47
C SER A 465 -2.24 21.20 0.08
N ASN A 466 -3.53 20.99 0.38
CA ASN A 466 -4.03 19.74 0.94
C ASN A 466 -3.85 18.54 -0.02
N ILE A 467 -4.25 18.67 -1.29
CA ILE A 467 -4.12 17.59 -2.28
C ILE A 467 -2.66 17.34 -2.71
N SER A 468 -1.79 18.36 -2.64
CA SER A 468 -0.36 18.20 -2.99
C SER A 468 0.40 17.28 -2.03
N ARG A 469 -0.13 17.04 -0.83
CA ARG A 469 0.42 16.11 0.17
C ARG A 469 -0.02 14.66 -0.04
N LEU A 470 -1.03 14.41 -0.88
CA LEU A 470 -1.49 13.04 -1.17
C LEU A 470 -0.41 12.32 -1.99
N ARG A 471 0.04 11.17 -1.47
CA ARG A 471 1.09 10.34 -2.05
C ARG A 471 0.75 8.87 -1.80
N HIS A 472 0.28 8.20 -2.84
CA HIS A 472 -0.06 6.78 -2.81
C HIS A 472 0.08 6.18 -4.23
N PRO A 473 0.58 4.94 -4.41
CA PRO A 473 0.79 4.34 -5.73
C PRO A 473 -0.48 4.19 -6.60
N ASN A 474 -1.68 4.24 -6.00
CA ASN A 474 -2.96 4.15 -6.69
C ASN A 474 -3.74 5.47 -6.67
N ILE A 475 -3.08 6.62 -6.49
CA ILE A 475 -3.68 7.96 -6.58
C ILE A 475 -2.89 8.82 -7.57
N VAL A 476 -3.61 9.52 -8.46
CA VAL A 476 -2.99 10.41 -9.45
C VAL A 476 -2.32 11.60 -8.74
N SER A 477 -0.99 11.67 -8.79
CA SER A 477 -0.20 12.70 -8.11
C SER A 477 -0.40 14.09 -8.71
N LEU A 478 -0.73 15.08 -7.86
CA LEU A 478 -0.64 16.50 -8.23
C LEU A 478 0.84 16.92 -8.28
N THR A 479 1.27 17.39 -9.45
CA THR A 479 2.62 17.90 -9.71
C THR A 479 2.72 19.43 -9.68
N GLY A 480 1.60 20.12 -9.87
CA GLY A 480 1.57 21.59 -9.89
C GLY A 480 0.20 22.20 -10.06
N TYR A 481 0.18 23.52 -10.15
CA TYR A 481 -1.05 24.32 -10.23
C TYR A 481 -0.77 25.66 -10.94
N CYS A 482 -1.83 26.38 -11.30
CA CYS A 482 -1.76 27.75 -11.80
C CYS A 482 -2.94 28.56 -11.24
N VAL A 483 -2.64 29.76 -10.73
CA VAL A 483 -3.62 30.79 -10.34
C VAL A 483 -3.14 32.12 -10.92
N GLU A 484 -3.56 32.41 -12.14
CA GLU A 484 -3.19 33.64 -12.87
C GLU A 484 -4.39 34.15 -13.67
N HIS A 485 -4.59 35.47 -13.69
CA HIS A 485 -5.64 36.14 -14.49
C HIS A 485 -7.06 35.54 -14.31
N GLY A 486 -7.38 35.10 -13.09
CA GLY A 486 -8.66 34.46 -12.75
C GLY A 486 -8.83 33.03 -13.29
N GLN A 487 -7.81 32.45 -13.93
CA GLN A 487 -7.78 31.03 -14.28
C GLN A 487 -7.25 30.21 -13.10
N ARG A 488 -7.92 29.11 -12.77
CA ARG A 488 -7.46 28.14 -11.76
C ARG A 488 -7.28 26.79 -12.43
N LEU A 489 -6.06 26.28 -12.45
CA LEU A 489 -5.71 25.02 -13.11
C LEU A 489 -4.89 24.13 -12.19
N LEU A 490 -5.06 22.82 -12.34
CA LEU A 490 -4.35 21.77 -11.61
C LEU A 490 -3.57 20.92 -12.62
N VAL A 491 -2.34 20.55 -12.28
CA VAL A 491 -1.42 19.83 -13.17
C VAL A 491 -1.02 18.50 -12.52
N TYR A 492 -1.55 17.42 -13.07
CA TYR A 492 -1.39 16.05 -12.63
C TYR A 492 -0.41 15.27 -13.52
N GLN A 493 0.12 14.17 -12.99
CA GLN A 493 0.77 13.16 -13.82
C GLN A 493 -0.22 12.63 -14.88
N TYR A 494 0.25 12.42 -16.11
CA TYR A 494 -0.53 11.79 -17.17
C TYR A 494 -0.50 10.25 -17.02
N ILE A 495 -1.63 9.60 -17.26
CA ILE A 495 -1.84 8.15 -17.15
C ILE A 495 -2.37 7.66 -18.50
N GLY A 496 -1.73 6.61 -19.06
CA GLY A 496 -1.78 6.32 -20.51
C GLY A 496 -3.04 5.62 -21.04
N ASN A 497 -3.57 4.61 -20.34
CA ASN A 497 -4.65 3.76 -20.88
C ASN A 497 -6.07 4.33 -20.67
N GLY A 498 -6.20 5.61 -20.30
CA GLY A 498 -7.49 6.28 -20.14
C GLY A 498 -8.26 5.84 -18.89
N THR A 499 -9.58 5.92 -18.93
CA THR A 499 -10.45 5.58 -17.78
C THR A 499 -10.92 4.13 -17.83
N LEU A 500 -11.19 3.54 -16.66
CA LEU A 500 -11.84 2.23 -16.55
C LEU A 500 -13.22 2.22 -17.24
N HIS A 501 -13.97 3.33 -17.18
CA HIS A 501 -15.29 3.43 -17.83
C HIS A 501 -15.20 3.20 -19.35
N ASP A 502 -14.20 3.79 -20.00
CA ASP A 502 -14.03 3.71 -21.45
C ASP A 502 -13.59 2.32 -21.89
N LEU A 503 -12.62 1.74 -21.16
CA LEU A 503 -12.12 0.38 -21.40
C LEU A 503 -13.20 -0.69 -21.18
N LEU A 504 -14.13 -0.48 -20.25
CA LEU A 504 -15.18 -1.44 -19.91
C LEU A 504 -16.41 -1.33 -20.83
N HIS A 505 -16.78 -0.12 -21.26
CA HIS A 505 -18.08 0.12 -21.92
C HIS A 505 -18.02 0.71 -23.34
N PHE A 506 -16.87 1.21 -23.80
CA PHE A 506 -16.73 1.78 -25.15
C PHE A 506 -15.72 1.04 -26.03
N SER A 507 -14.96 0.08 -25.49
CA SER A 507 -14.06 -0.80 -26.25
C SER A 507 -14.29 -2.27 -25.92
N GLU A 508 -14.95 -3.01 -26.83
CA GLU A 508 -15.13 -4.46 -26.66
C GLU A 508 -13.80 -5.22 -26.59
N GLU A 509 -12.81 -4.80 -27.37
CA GLU A 509 -11.51 -5.46 -27.46
C GLU A 509 -10.69 -5.23 -26.18
N ALA A 510 -10.75 -4.03 -25.60
CA ALA A 510 -10.13 -3.77 -24.29
C ALA A 510 -10.89 -4.44 -23.14
N SER A 511 -12.23 -4.50 -23.18
CA SER A 511 -13.04 -5.17 -22.15
C SER A 511 -12.77 -6.69 -22.09
N LYS A 512 -12.52 -7.32 -23.24
CA LYS A 512 -12.04 -8.72 -23.35
C LYS A 512 -10.62 -8.90 -22.77
N ASN A 513 -9.74 -7.90 -22.91
CA ASN A 513 -8.40 -7.93 -22.29
C ASN A 513 -8.43 -7.74 -20.76
N LEU A 514 -9.50 -7.15 -20.20
CA LEU A 514 -9.73 -7.06 -18.75
C LEU A 514 -10.16 -8.41 -18.16
N THR A 515 -9.23 -9.37 -18.10
CA THR A 515 -9.42 -10.68 -17.45
C THR A 515 -9.86 -10.54 -15.98
N TRP A 516 -10.48 -11.58 -15.41
CA TRP A 516 -10.84 -11.64 -13.98
C TRP A 516 -9.73 -11.15 -13.04
N ASN A 517 -8.48 -11.59 -13.24
CA ASN A 517 -7.34 -11.17 -12.41
C ASN A 517 -6.91 -9.71 -12.64
N ALA A 518 -7.17 -9.12 -13.81
CA ALA A 518 -7.00 -7.69 -14.02
C ALA A 518 -8.08 -6.92 -13.26
N ARG A 519 -9.36 -7.31 -13.40
CA ARG A 519 -10.49 -6.68 -12.70
C ARG A 519 -10.32 -6.71 -11.17
N VAL A 520 -9.95 -7.86 -10.59
CA VAL A 520 -9.68 -7.95 -9.13
C VAL A 520 -8.47 -7.09 -8.71
N ARG A 521 -7.42 -6.95 -9.54
CA ARG A 521 -6.29 -6.05 -9.23
C ARG A 521 -6.68 -4.57 -9.27
N ILE A 522 -7.51 -4.18 -10.24
CA ILE A 522 -8.10 -2.82 -10.34
C ILE A 522 -8.95 -2.52 -9.10
N VAL A 523 -9.78 -3.46 -8.66
CA VAL A 523 -10.56 -3.34 -7.41
C VAL A 523 -9.64 -3.20 -6.19
N LEU A 524 -8.63 -4.06 -6.05
CA LEU A 524 -7.70 -4.00 -4.90
C LEU A 524 -6.89 -2.69 -4.84
N GLY A 525 -6.35 -2.21 -5.97
CA GLY A 525 -5.61 -0.95 -5.98
C GLY A 525 -6.50 0.26 -5.71
N THR A 526 -7.74 0.25 -6.22
CA THR A 526 -8.75 1.28 -5.90
C THR A 526 -9.14 1.22 -4.41
N ALA A 527 -9.29 0.03 -3.85
CA ALA A 527 -9.59 -0.16 -2.43
C ALA A 527 -8.48 0.39 -1.53
N ARG A 528 -7.22 0.14 -1.90
CA ARG A 528 -6.02 0.67 -1.23
C ARG A 528 -5.90 2.20 -1.29
N ALA A 529 -6.33 2.81 -2.39
CA ALA A 529 -6.40 4.27 -2.49
C ALA A 529 -7.43 4.84 -1.50
N LEU A 530 -8.60 4.22 -1.38
CA LEU A 530 -9.65 4.64 -0.44
C LEU A 530 -9.26 4.37 1.02
N GLU A 531 -8.66 3.22 1.33
CA GLU A 531 -8.05 2.92 2.64
C GLU A 531 -7.06 4.02 3.06
N TYR A 532 -6.16 4.43 2.16
CA TYR A 532 -5.24 5.54 2.41
C TYR A 532 -5.97 6.88 2.67
N LEU A 533 -6.99 7.20 1.87
CA LEU A 533 -7.76 8.44 2.03
C LEU A 533 -8.62 8.47 3.30
N HIS A 534 -9.20 7.34 3.70
CA HIS A 534 -10.15 7.24 4.82
C HIS A 534 -9.47 7.00 6.17
N GLU A 535 -8.37 6.22 6.20
CA GLU A 535 -7.81 5.65 7.43
C GLU A 535 -6.36 6.10 7.69
N VAL A 536 -5.62 6.55 6.67
CA VAL A 536 -4.22 7.05 6.81
C VAL A 536 -4.14 8.58 6.77
N CYS A 537 -5.01 9.25 6.01
CA CYS A 537 -5.03 10.72 5.95
C CYS A 537 -5.68 11.33 7.22
N LEU A 538 -5.05 12.38 7.76
CA LEU A 538 -5.55 13.14 8.91
C LEU A 538 -5.73 14.63 8.56
N PRO A 539 -6.96 15.17 8.56
CA PRO A 539 -8.24 14.46 8.73
C PRO A 539 -8.55 13.52 7.53
N PRO A 540 -9.46 12.54 7.69
CA PRO A 540 -9.90 11.67 6.60
C PRO A 540 -10.43 12.45 5.39
N VAL A 541 -10.03 12.02 4.20
CA VAL A 541 -10.42 12.63 2.92
C VAL A 541 -11.53 11.79 2.29
N VAL A 542 -12.75 12.32 2.29
CA VAL A 542 -13.87 11.71 1.53
C VAL A 542 -13.75 12.08 0.05
N HIS A 543 -13.82 11.09 -0.83
CA HIS A 543 -13.67 11.26 -2.27
C HIS A 543 -14.92 11.89 -2.92
N ARG A 544 -16.12 11.50 -2.48
CA ARG A 544 -17.47 11.97 -2.90
C ARG A 544 -17.87 11.76 -4.36
N ASN A 545 -16.93 11.65 -5.28
CA ASN A 545 -17.16 11.49 -6.73
C ASN A 545 -16.56 10.17 -7.25
N LEU A 546 -16.66 9.07 -6.48
CA LEU A 546 -16.05 7.80 -6.85
C LEU A 546 -16.87 7.08 -7.92
N LYS A 547 -16.25 6.77 -9.06
CA LYS A 547 -16.87 6.15 -10.24
C LYS A 547 -15.83 5.59 -11.21
N SER A 548 -16.23 4.72 -12.14
CA SER A 548 -15.32 4.12 -13.12
C SER A 548 -14.61 5.13 -14.03
N SER A 549 -15.19 6.31 -14.29
CA SER A 549 -14.54 7.37 -15.07
C SER A 549 -13.48 8.17 -14.29
N ASN A 550 -13.41 8.02 -12.97
CA ASN A 550 -12.37 8.64 -12.14
C ASN A 550 -11.23 7.66 -11.77
N ILE A 551 -11.30 6.41 -12.24
CA ILE A 551 -10.25 5.40 -12.08
C ILE A 551 -9.49 5.32 -13.42
N LEU A 552 -8.28 5.87 -13.46
CA LEU A 552 -7.39 5.79 -14.63
C LEU A 552 -6.57 4.51 -14.56
N LEU A 553 -6.22 3.91 -15.70
CA LEU A 553 -5.33 2.74 -15.75
C LEU A 553 -4.01 3.07 -16.44
N ASP A 554 -2.89 2.56 -15.90
CA ASP A 554 -1.58 2.62 -16.56
C ASP A 554 -1.37 1.47 -17.56
N GLU A 555 -0.17 1.38 -18.14
CA GLU A 555 0.20 0.39 -19.17
C GLU A 555 0.08 -1.06 -18.66
N GLU A 556 0.27 -1.26 -17.35
CA GLU A 556 0.15 -2.53 -16.64
C GLU A 556 -1.28 -2.88 -16.16
N TYR A 557 -2.27 -2.01 -16.45
CA TYR A 557 -3.63 -2.03 -15.91
C TYR A 557 -3.71 -1.84 -14.38
N SER A 558 -2.74 -1.14 -13.78
CA SER A 558 -2.82 -0.72 -12.38
C SER A 558 -3.71 0.52 -12.25
N PRO A 559 -4.57 0.59 -11.21
CA PRO A 559 -5.51 1.70 -11.05
C PRO A 559 -4.86 2.92 -10.39
N HIS A 560 -5.23 4.10 -10.89
CA HIS A 560 -4.86 5.41 -10.37
C HIS A 560 -6.13 6.26 -10.17
N LEU A 561 -6.54 6.45 -8.92
CA LEU A 561 -7.72 7.23 -8.57
C LEU A 561 -7.43 8.73 -8.74
N SER A 562 -8.22 9.39 -9.60
CA SER A 562 -8.14 10.82 -9.87
C SER A 562 -9.09 11.62 -8.95
N ASP A 563 -9.10 12.96 -9.04
CA ASP A 563 -10.02 13.85 -8.33
C ASP A 563 -10.03 13.80 -6.78
N CYS A 564 -9.14 13.02 -6.15
CA CYS A 564 -8.96 12.94 -4.70
C CYS A 564 -8.84 14.32 -4.04
N GLY A 565 -9.70 14.60 -3.06
CA GLY A 565 -9.71 15.85 -2.29
C GLY A 565 -10.27 17.08 -3.03
N LEU A 566 -10.65 16.98 -4.31
CA LEU A 566 -11.22 18.11 -5.05
C LEU A 566 -12.66 18.46 -4.65
N ALA A 567 -13.34 17.59 -3.91
CA ALA A 567 -14.71 17.82 -3.44
C ALA A 567 -14.86 19.05 -2.52
N ALA A 568 -13.77 19.60 -1.99
CA ALA A 568 -13.77 20.88 -1.29
C ALA A 568 -14.07 22.08 -2.22
N LEU A 569 -13.81 21.95 -3.53
CA LEU A 569 -14.07 22.99 -4.54
C LEU A 569 -15.51 22.98 -5.08
N SER A 570 -16.36 22.03 -4.66
CA SER A 570 -17.75 21.92 -5.10
C SER A 570 -18.68 22.87 -4.30
N PRO A 571 -19.45 23.75 -4.97
CA PRO A 571 -20.21 24.81 -4.31
C PRO A 571 -21.42 24.32 -3.51
N ASN A 572 -21.28 24.33 -2.18
CA ASN A 572 -22.30 24.10 -1.14
C ASN A 572 -23.00 22.72 -1.13
N PRO A 573 -22.65 21.81 -0.18
CA PRO A 573 -23.35 20.53 -0.04
C PRO A 573 -24.84 20.68 0.30
N GLU A 574 -25.27 21.80 0.90
CA GLU A 574 -26.67 22.05 1.25
C GLU A 574 -27.56 22.48 0.07
N ARG A 575 -27.01 22.83 -1.11
CA ARG A 575 -27.80 23.24 -2.30
C ARG A 575 -27.82 22.20 -3.43
N GLU A 576 -26.99 21.16 -3.34
CA GLU A 576 -26.84 20.09 -4.35
C GLU A 576 -28.17 19.37 -4.68
N VAL A 577 -29.12 19.33 -3.73
CA VAL A 577 -30.47 18.74 -3.85
C VAL A 577 -31.25 19.22 -5.08
N SER A 578 -30.94 20.41 -5.61
CA SER A 578 -31.74 21.06 -6.68
C SER A 578 -31.10 21.11 -8.07
N THR A 579 -29.77 20.90 -8.21
CA THR A 579 -29.07 21.13 -9.49
C THR A 579 -28.02 20.10 -9.90
N GLU A 580 -27.47 19.29 -8.98
CA GLU A 580 -26.52 18.21 -9.35
C GLU A 580 -27.20 16.88 -9.73
N VAL A 581 -28.51 16.93 -10.02
CA VAL A 581 -29.38 15.81 -10.45
C VAL A 581 -29.07 15.36 -11.90
N VAL A 582 -27.77 15.29 -12.25
CA VAL A 582 -27.26 14.95 -13.58
C VAL A 582 -25.96 14.12 -13.51
N GLY A 583 -25.08 14.33 -12.51
CA GLY A 583 -23.67 13.93 -12.60
C GLY A 583 -23.24 12.54 -12.10
N SER A 584 -24.00 11.91 -11.20
CA SER A 584 -23.59 10.65 -10.53
C SER A 584 -24.74 9.63 -10.32
N PHE A 585 -25.73 9.63 -11.22
CA PHE A 585 -26.82 8.65 -11.14
C PHE A 585 -26.29 7.21 -11.22
N GLY A 586 -26.41 6.47 -10.11
CA GLY A 586 -26.04 5.06 -10.01
C GLY A 586 -24.97 4.77 -8.95
N TYR A 587 -24.10 5.74 -8.61
CA TYR A 587 -23.08 5.58 -7.56
C TYR A 587 -23.50 6.14 -6.20
N SER A 588 -24.38 7.14 -6.16
CA SER A 588 -24.79 7.79 -4.91
C SER A 588 -25.43 6.81 -3.93
N ALA A 589 -24.94 6.85 -2.69
CA ALA A 589 -25.43 6.01 -1.59
C ALA A 589 -26.84 6.45 -1.11
N PRO A 590 -27.71 5.54 -0.60
CA PRO A 590 -29.09 5.87 -0.26
C PRO A 590 -29.23 6.96 0.81
N GLU A 591 -28.32 7.02 1.79
CA GLU A 591 -28.33 8.02 2.85
C GLU A 591 -28.14 9.45 2.32
N PHE A 592 -27.40 9.62 1.21
CA PHE A 592 -27.18 10.94 0.61
C PHE A 592 -28.51 11.59 0.15
N ALA A 593 -29.45 10.78 -0.35
CA ALA A 593 -30.78 11.27 -0.74
C ALA A 593 -31.65 11.71 0.46
N MET A 594 -31.31 11.29 1.68
CA MET A 594 -32.03 11.63 2.91
C MET A 594 -31.35 12.75 3.71
N SER A 595 -30.02 12.73 3.81
CA SER A 595 -29.23 13.64 4.66
C SER A 595 -28.53 14.77 3.89
N GLY A 596 -28.31 14.62 2.58
CA GLY A 596 -27.42 15.49 1.80
C GLY A 596 -25.94 15.39 2.19
N THR A 597 -25.55 14.44 3.05
CA THR A 597 -24.17 14.33 3.55
C THR A 597 -23.43 13.12 2.95
N TYR A 598 -22.28 13.39 2.33
CA TYR A 598 -21.32 12.35 1.94
C TYR A 598 -20.37 12.03 3.08
N THR A 599 -20.20 10.74 3.36
CA THR A 599 -19.29 10.21 4.38
C THR A 599 -18.29 9.21 3.77
N VAL A 600 -17.29 8.76 4.54
CA VAL A 600 -16.43 7.64 4.12
C VAL A 600 -17.23 6.37 3.77
N LYS A 601 -18.37 6.13 4.44
CA LYS A 601 -19.26 5.00 4.12
C LYS A 601 -20.02 5.19 2.81
N SER A 602 -20.22 6.43 2.36
CA SER A 602 -20.83 6.74 1.05
C SER A 602 -19.84 6.48 -0.10
N ASP A 603 -18.54 6.67 0.14
CA ASP A 603 -17.49 6.21 -0.78
C ASP A 603 -17.43 4.66 -0.83
N VAL A 604 -17.56 3.95 0.31
CA VAL A 604 -17.61 2.47 0.35
C VAL A 604 -18.78 1.94 -0.50
N TYR A 605 -19.94 2.59 -0.47
CA TYR A 605 -21.06 2.23 -1.34
C TYR A 605 -20.73 2.44 -2.82
N SER A 606 -20.23 3.63 -3.19
CA SER A 606 -19.78 3.93 -4.56
C SER A 606 -18.73 2.93 -5.05
N PHE A 607 -17.83 2.46 -4.17
CA PHE A 607 -16.85 1.42 -4.46
C PHE A 607 -17.51 0.06 -4.75
N GLY A 608 -18.52 -0.33 -3.97
CA GLY A 608 -19.35 -1.51 -4.25
C GLY A 608 -20.06 -1.45 -5.61
N VAL A 609 -20.48 -0.25 -6.05
CA VAL A 609 -21.02 -0.05 -7.40
C VAL A 609 -19.96 -0.25 -8.49
N VAL A 610 -18.73 0.27 -8.30
CA VAL A 610 -17.61 0.02 -9.23
C VAL A 610 -17.26 -1.47 -9.30
N MET A 611 -17.33 -2.19 -8.17
CA MET A 611 -17.16 -3.65 -8.17
C MET A 611 -18.27 -4.37 -8.96
N LEU A 612 -19.52 -3.89 -8.92
CA LEU A 612 -20.61 -4.41 -9.74
C LEU A 612 -20.42 -4.11 -11.23
N GLU A 613 -19.96 -2.92 -11.61
CA GLU A 613 -19.59 -2.62 -13.01
C GLU A 613 -18.55 -3.63 -13.50
N LEU A 614 -17.45 -3.79 -12.75
CA LEU A 614 -16.37 -4.72 -13.09
C LEU A 614 -16.80 -6.19 -13.10
N LEU A 615 -17.73 -6.59 -12.23
CA LEU A 615 -18.26 -7.96 -12.24
C LEU A 615 -19.12 -8.24 -13.49
N THR A 616 -19.97 -7.27 -13.88
CA THR A 616 -21.10 -7.51 -14.79
C THR A 616 -20.90 -6.93 -16.20
N GLY A 617 -19.94 -6.04 -16.40
CA GLY A 617 -19.78 -5.25 -17.63
C GLY A 617 -20.87 -4.20 -17.85
N ARG A 618 -21.87 -4.10 -16.96
CA ARG A 618 -23.02 -3.21 -17.08
C ARG A 618 -22.71 -1.83 -16.50
N LYS A 619 -23.35 -0.79 -17.06
CA LYS A 619 -23.30 0.58 -16.51
C LYS A 619 -24.14 0.68 -15.22
N PRO A 620 -23.81 1.58 -14.28
CA PRO A 620 -24.53 1.74 -13.01
C PRO A 620 -25.98 2.18 -13.18
N LEU A 621 -26.21 3.05 -14.16
CA LEU A 621 -27.52 3.43 -14.66
C LEU A 621 -27.56 3.20 -16.18
N ASP A 622 -28.49 2.36 -16.63
CA ASP A 622 -28.72 2.09 -18.05
C ASP A 622 -30.21 2.32 -18.38
N ARG A 623 -30.53 3.51 -18.91
CA ARG A 623 -31.90 3.89 -19.29
C ARG A 623 -32.45 3.12 -20.50
N SER A 624 -31.63 2.34 -21.21
CA SER A 624 -32.09 1.51 -22.32
C SER A 624 -32.79 0.22 -21.86
N ARG A 625 -32.57 -0.17 -20.59
CA ARG A 625 -33.15 -1.38 -19.99
C ARG A 625 -34.55 -1.18 -19.43
N GLU A 626 -35.22 -2.30 -19.17
CA GLU A 626 -36.48 -2.32 -18.41
C GLU A 626 -36.31 -1.66 -17.04
N ARG A 627 -37.37 -1.03 -16.53
CA ARG A 627 -37.33 -0.15 -15.35
C ARG A 627 -36.74 -0.81 -14.08
N SER A 628 -36.93 -2.12 -13.92
CA SER A 628 -36.35 -2.95 -12.84
C SER A 628 -34.85 -3.19 -13.00
N GLU A 629 -34.33 -3.19 -14.23
CA GLU A 629 -32.92 -3.41 -14.57
C GLU A 629 -32.11 -2.10 -14.75
N GLN A 630 -32.75 -0.93 -14.74
CA GLN A 630 -32.05 0.34 -15.02
C GLN A 630 -31.00 0.68 -13.96
N SER A 631 -31.25 0.35 -12.70
CA SER A 631 -30.29 0.49 -11.60
C SER A 631 -29.50 -0.80 -11.44
N LEU A 632 -28.19 -0.75 -11.64
CA LEU A 632 -27.31 -1.91 -11.52
C LEU A 632 -27.39 -2.54 -10.11
N VAL A 633 -27.37 -1.72 -9.06
CA VAL A 633 -27.50 -2.20 -7.67
C VAL A 633 -28.87 -2.82 -7.43
N GLY A 634 -29.96 -2.15 -7.87
CA GLY A 634 -31.32 -2.67 -7.69
C GLY A 634 -31.56 -4.01 -8.38
N TRP A 635 -30.92 -4.22 -9.53
CA TRP A 635 -30.93 -5.49 -10.26
C TRP A 635 -30.01 -6.56 -9.65
N ALA A 636 -28.80 -6.16 -9.22
CA ALA A 636 -27.77 -7.09 -8.76
C ALA A 636 -28.01 -7.63 -7.36
N THR A 637 -28.41 -6.77 -6.40
CA THR A 637 -28.48 -7.14 -4.97
C THR A 637 -29.31 -8.40 -4.68
N PRO A 638 -30.50 -8.63 -5.28
CA PRO A 638 -31.25 -9.88 -5.08
C PRO A 638 -30.53 -11.15 -5.56
N GLN A 639 -29.57 -11.02 -6.48
CA GLN A 639 -28.85 -12.13 -7.11
C GLN A 639 -27.51 -12.45 -6.43
N LEU A 640 -26.93 -11.53 -5.65
CA LEU A 640 -25.60 -11.70 -5.03
C LEU A 640 -25.51 -12.89 -4.06
N HIS A 641 -26.64 -13.36 -3.52
CA HIS A 641 -26.72 -14.48 -2.58
C HIS A 641 -27.11 -15.82 -3.23
N ASP A 642 -27.45 -15.84 -4.52
CA ASP A 642 -27.82 -17.03 -5.28
C ASP A 642 -26.67 -17.44 -6.21
N ILE A 643 -26.08 -18.62 -5.99
CA ILE A 643 -24.92 -19.11 -6.73
C ILE A 643 -25.19 -19.35 -8.22
N ASP A 644 -26.42 -19.73 -8.59
CA ASP A 644 -26.83 -20.00 -9.97
C ASP A 644 -27.23 -18.71 -10.69
N ALA A 645 -27.64 -17.67 -9.96
CA ALA A 645 -27.79 -16.32 -10.50
C ALA A 645 -26.43 -15.63 -10.66
N LEU A 646 -25.52 -15.85 -9.72
CA LEU A 646 -24.20 -15.22 -9.67
C LEU A 646 -23.36 -15.54 -10.91
N ALA A 647 -23.37 -16.79 -11.39
CA ALA A 647 -22.68 -17.17 -12.64
C ALA A 647 -23.27 -16.48 -13.89
N LYS A 648 -24.57 -16.16 -13.88
CA LYS A 648 -25.29 -15.51 -14.99
C LYS A 648 -25.13 -13.99 -15.02
N MET A 649 -24.75 -13.38 -13.89
CA MET A 649 -24.53 -11.93 -13.81
C MET A 649 -23.14 -11.50 -14.31
N VAL A 650 -22.19 -12.43 -14.39
CA VAL A 650 -20.80 -12.14 -14.76
C VAL A 650 -20.72 -11.66 -16.21
N ASP A 651 -19.86 -10.67 -16.46
CA ASP A 651 -19.59 -10.13 -17.79
C ASP A 651 -19.25 -11.25 -18.79
N PRO A 652 -20.03 -11.42 -19.89
CA PRO A 652 -19.73 -12.38 -20.94
C PRO A 652 -18.35 -12.22 -21.56
N ALA A 653 -17.75 -11.02 -21.54
CA ALA A 653 -16.39 -10.77 -22.02
C ALA A 653 -15.30 -11.52 -21.22
N MET A 654 -15.63 -12.03 -20.03
CA MET A 654 -14.72 -12.88 -19.24
C MET A 654 -14.77 -14.37 -19.63
N ASP A 655 -15.66 -14.81 -20.53
CA ASP A 655 -15.74 -16.16 -21.11
C ASP A 655 -15.64 -17.32 -20.10
N GLY A 656 -16.26 -17.17 -18.92
CA GLY A 656 -16.22 -18.17 -17.85
C GLY A 656 -14.86 -18.31 -17.13
N MET A 657 -13.84 -17.52 -17.47
CA MET A 657 -12.46 -17.63 -16.99
C MET A 657 -12.26 -17.03 -15.58
N TYR A 658 -13.06 -17.47 -14.61
CA TYR A 658 -13.03 -17.05 -13.20
C TYR A 658 -13.25 -18.25 -12.25
N PRO A 659 -12.60 -18.31 -11.07
CA PRO A 659 -12.85 -19.38 -10.11
C PRO A 659 -14.18 -19.15 -9.37
N ALA A 660 -15.12 -20.10 -9.42
CA ALA A 660 -16.44 -19.96 -8.78
C ALA A 660 -16.39 -19.62 -7.27
N LYS A 661 -15.41 -20.18 -6.53
CA LYS A 661 -15.18 -19.84 -5.11
C LYS A 661 -14.70 -18.39 -4.91
N SER A 662 -13.88 -17.89 -5.83
CA SER A 662 -13.44 -16.48 -5.82
C SER A 662 -14.58 -15.54 -6.20
N LEU A 663 -15.40 -15.93 -7.19
CA LEU A 663 -16.61 -15.18 -7.57
C LEU A 663 -17.58 -15.03 -6.40
N SER A 664 -17.90 -16.11 -5.68
CA SER A 664 -18.75 -16.05 -4.47
C SER A 664 -18.19 -15.07 -3.43
N ARG A 665 -16.90 -15.18 -3.07
CA ARG A 665 -16.26 -14.25 -2.12
C ARG A 665 -16.23 -12.80 -2.62
N PHE A 666 -16.11 -12.58 -3.92
CA PHE A 666 -16.20 -11.24 -4.51
C PHE A 666 -17.61 -10.66 -4.38
N ALA A 667 -18.64 -11.48 -4.59
CA ALA A 667 -20.04 -11.11 -4.39
C ALA A 667 -20.38 -10.81 -2.92
N ASP A 668 -19.81 -11.57 -1.97
CA ASP A 668 -19.95 -11.29 -0.55
C ASP A 668 -19.40 -9.91 -0.18
N ILE A 669 -18.22 -9.53 -0.70
CA ILE A 669 -17.64 -8.19 -0.52
C ILE A 669 -18.54 -7.10 -1.12
N ILE A 670 -19.04 -7.32 -2.34
CA ILE A 670 -19.99 -6.39 -2.98
C ILE A 670 -21.22 -6.18 -2.08
N ALA A 671 -21.84 -7.28 -1.63
CA ALA A 671 -23.05 -7.24 -0.83
C ALA A 671 -22.85 -6.46 0.48
N LEU A 672 -21.66 -6.56 1.10
CA LEU A 672 -21.29 -5.75 2.27
C LEU A 672 -21.09 -4.26 1.93
N CYS A 673 -20.45 -3.95 0.80
CA CYS A 673 -20.22 -2.56 0.38
C CYS A 673 -21.51 -1.83 -0.01
N VAL A 674 -22.46 -2.49 -0.70
CA VAL A 674 -23.70 -1.87 -1.20
C VAL A 674 -24.88 -1.91 -0.20
N GLN A 675 -24.63 -2.19 1.09
CA GLN A 675 -25.69 -2.17 2.12
C GLN A 675 -26.41 -0.81 2.16
N PRO A 676 -27.75 -0.77 2.31
CA PRO A 676 -28.49 0.49 2.39
C PRO A 676 -28.05 1.34 3.59
N GLU A 677 -27.88 0.73 4.75
CA GLU A 677 -27.47 1.37 6.00
C GLU A 677 -25.93 1.56 6.05
N PRO A 678 -25.42 2.79 6.25
CA PRO A 678 -23.98 3.08 6.31
C PRO A 678 -23.22 2.32 7.42
N GLU A 679 -23.89 1.96 8.50
CA GLU A 679 -23.32 1.28 9.67
C GLU A 679 -22.82 -0.13 9.31
N PHE A 680 -23.56 -0.86 8.46
CA PHE A 680 -23.23 -2.23 8.05
C PHE A 680 -22.17 -2.33 6.94
N ARG A 681 -21.80 -1.21 6.31
CA ARG A 681 -20.72 -1.18 5.32
C ARG A 681 -19.35 -1.32 6.03
N PRO A 682 -18.43 -2.17 5.55
CA PRO A 682 -17.12 -2.35 6.18
C PRO A 682 -16.23 -1.10 6.05
N PRO A 683 -15.18 -0.94 6.88
CA PRO A 683 -14.08 -0.03 6.60
C PRO A 683 -13.26 -0.52 5.39
N MET A 684 -12.52 0.37 4.74
CA MET A 684 -11.81 0.02 3.50
C MET A 684 -10.62 -0.91 3.75
N SER A 685 -9.98 -0.84 4.93
CA SER A 685 -8.95 -1.81 5.35
C SER A 685 -9.47 -3.25 5.42
N GLU A 686 -10.70 -3.47 5.88
CA GLU A 686 -11.32 -4.80 5.87
C GLU A 686 -11.58 -5.27 4.44
N VAL A 687 -12.12 -4.40 3.58
CA VAL A 687 -12.34 -4.68 2.14
C VAL A 687 -11.03 -5.07 1.45
N VAL A 688 -9.94 -4.32 1.70
CA VAL A 688 -8.60 -4.63 1.20
C VAL A 688 -8.13 -5.99 1.70
N GLN A 689 -8.29 -6.30 2.99
CA GLN A 689 -7.92 -7.60 3.57
C GLN A 689 -8.69 -8.76 2.90
N GLN A 690 -9.99 -8.61 2.66
CA GLN A 690 -10.80 -9.64 1.97
C GLN A 690 -10.36 -9.84 0.51
N LEU A 691 -10.08 -8.75 -0.22
CA LEU A 691 -9.58 -8.80 -1.61
C LEU A 691 -8.18 -9.41 -1.74
N VAL A 692 -7.27 -9.13 -0.80
CA VAL A 692 -5.92 -9.72 -0.76
C VAL A 692 -6.00 -11.24 -0.57
N ARG A 693 -6.84 -11.73 0.36
CA ARG A 693 -7.08 -13.16 0.56
C ARG A 693 -7.62 -13.85 -0.71
N LEU A 694 -8.43 -13.14 -1.51
CA LEU A 694 -9.00 -13.64 -2.77
C LEU A 694 -7.92 -13.87 -3.83
N LEU A 695 -6.97 -12.93 -4.00
CA LEU A 695 -5.83 -13.08 -4.92
C LEU A 695 -4.83 -14.15 -4.47
N GLN A 696 -4.54 -14.25 -3.16
CA GLN A 696 -3.59 -15.23 -2.62
C GLN A 696 -4.04 -16.67 -2.85
N ARG A 697 -5.32 -16.96 -2.64
CA ARG A 697 -5.86 -18.31 -2.88
C ARG A 697 -5.78 -18.71 -4.36
N ALA A 698 -5.93 -17.75 -5.27
CA ALA A 698 -5.74 -17.99 -6.71
C ALA A 698 -4.27 -18.31 -7.07
N SER A 699 -3.29 -17.72 -6.38
CA SER A 699 -1.86 -18.02 -6.62
C SER A 699 -1.43 -19.37 -6.01
N MET A 700 -1.98 -19.75 -4.84
CA MET A 700 -1.74 -21.06 -4.23
C MET A 700 -2.27 -22.22 -5.08
N LEU A 701 -3.49 -22.10 -5.62
CA LEU A 701 -4.07 -23.11 -6.51
C LEU A 701 -3.24 -23.30 -7.79
N ARG A 702 -2.66 -22.23 -8.33
CA ARG A 702 -1.73 -22.33 -9.48
C ARG A 702 -0.45 -23.10 -9.12
N ARG A 703 0.14 -22.86 -7.94
CA ARG A 703 1.32 -23.60 -7.48
C ARG A 703 1.02 -25.09 -7.31
N GLN A 704 -0.09 -25.45 -6.66
CA GLN A 704 -0.52 -26.85 -6.52
C GLN A 704 -0.73 -27.52 -7.89
N SER A 705 -1.39 -26.85 -8.84
CA SER A 705 -1.56 -27.41 -10.19
C SER A 705 -0.23 -27.61 -10.94
N ALA A 706 0.76 -26.75 -10.73
CA ALA A 706 2.08 -26.89 -11.34
C ALA A 706 2.91 -28.03 -10.71
N GLU A 707 2.74 -28.28 -9.42
CA GLU A 707 3.39 -29.39 -8.71
C GLU A 707 2.76 -30.74 -9.08
N ASP A 708 1.43 -30.82 -9.22
CA ASP A 708 0.74 -32.03 -9.70
C ASP A 708 1.11 -32.39 -11.16
N LEU A 709 1.21 -31.39 -12.05
CA LEU A 709 1.71 -31.58 -13.42
C LEU A 709 3.21 -31.91 -13.46
N GLY A 710 3.99 -31.49 -12.45
CA GLY A 710 5.41 -31.83 -12.31
C GLY A 710 5.66 -33.28 -11.84
N SER A 711 4.69 -33.92 -11.19
CA SER A 711 4.84 -35.26 -10.60
C SER A 711 4.42 -36.41 -11.54
N SER A 712 3.81 -36.11 -12.70
CA SER A 712 3.15 -37.13 -13.55
C SER A 712 3.60 -37.20 -15.01
N TYR A 713 4.89 -36.98 -15.32
CA TYR A 713 5.45 -37.37 -16.64
C TYR A 713 6.84 -38.02 -16.52
N ARG A 714 6.84 -39.33 -16.28
CA ARG A 714 7.97 -40.21 -16.64
C ARG A 714 7.53 -41.11 -17.79
N ALA A 715 7.59 -40.57 -19.01
CA ALA A 715 7.23 -41.31 -20.21
C ALA A 715 8.26 -42.42 -20.51
N PRO A 716 7.84 -43.66 -20.78
CA PRO A 716 8.70 -44.70 -21.35
C PRO A 716 8.95 -44.42 -22.85
N GLU A 717 10.00 -45.04 -23.38
CA GLU A 717 10.55 -44.74 -24.71
C GLU A 717 9.67 -45.23 -25.89
N ARG A 718 9.96 -44.69 -27.08
CA ARG A 718 9.21 -44.88 -28.33
C ARG A 718 9.50 -46.22 -29.01
N GLU A 719 8.43 -46.93 -29.35
CA GLU A 719 8.19 -47.56 -30.66
C GLU A 719 6.72 -47.23 -31.02
N GLY A 720 6.26 -47.02 -32.25
CA GLY A 720 6.84 -47.32 -33.55
C GLY A 720 5.71 -47.81 -34.48
N GLY A 721 4.86 -46.91 -34.96
CA GLY A 721 3.71 -47.25 -35.83
C GLY A 721 2.82 -46.04 -36.10
N GLY A 722 2.35 -45.88 -37.34
CA GLY A 722 1.61 -44.68 -37.77
C GLY A 722 0.22 -44.97 -38.37
N ALA A 723 -0.37 -43.91 -38.94
CA ALA A 723 -1.72 -43.79 -39.51
C ALA A 723 -2.88 -43.78 -38.49
N ALA A 724 -4.06 -43.21 -38.79
CA ALA A 724 -4.43 -42.03 -39.59
C ALA A 724 -5.93 -41.71 -39.36
N TRP A 725 -6.33 -40.44 -39.53
CA TRP A 725 -7.70 -39.93 -39.76
C TRP A 725 -8.78 -39.91 -38.64
N ASP A 726 -9.43 -38.74 -38.60
CA ASP A 726 -10.86 -38.43 -38.37
C ASP A 726 -11.58 -38.46 -37.00
N ALA A 727 -12.10 -37.26 -36.68
CA ALA A 727 -13.41 -36.91 -36.11
C ALA A 727 -13.92 -37.55 -34.79
N PHE A 728 -14.05 -36.73 -33.74
CA PHE A 728 -15.32 -36.05 -33.42
C PHE A 728 -15.10 -34.83 -32.50
#